data_AF-A0AAV7D610-F1
#
_entry.id   AF-A0AAV7D610-F1
#
_cell.length_a   1.000
_cell.length_b   1.000
_cell.length_c   1.000
_cell.angle_alpha   90.00
_cell.angle_beta   90.00
_cell.angle_gamma   90.00
#
_symmetry.space_group_name_H-M   'P 1'
#
loop_
_entity.id
_entity.type
_entity.pdbx_description
1 polymer ?
#
loop_
_entity_poly.entity_id
_entity_poly.type
_entity_poly.pdbx_seq_one_letter_code
_entity_poly.pdbx_strand_id
1 'polypeptide(L)'
;MEMNGGGRRRGRRGRKAGQAASRRELIARSMHSAEQCLRDRDHGTAYAHFLLVLSLAPELREDYKETFQYALMKWAEELYALHRSQDLFNCYEQALELFPNDDVICNSMGEQLFRLGFRDEAAAYFYKAVKLNPNSADAKENFYRVANWLVERWHFVMLNDVKRNRMFQKAIENAVQAGCKTVLDIGTGTGILSMFATSAGAPHVYACELSKTMFDVACEVMAANDMEGKIKLLHMKSNDVQVPEHIPERVSLVVTETVDAGLFGEGIVETLIHAWKNLLLEPKPKDANCDGYGQVIPAGAEVYGMIVDCPEIRRHHRIFVNEVAGVIVDTVQFASPVHCRSSDLNEPYATEKMSRVPGGYKALSQPFLALTADFNSLQDLERIASGKTCRISVVVQEQGLLDCFITWFVLHLDNEHSLSTAPSEETCWEQAVFPIQNLPADGYFVNPGDTVLLDVSCPDCYLRLDLVTVIRAGAADSGVSTDDMTMESEVDLCDALASLHTTHQTGTVRELCVLEPIEIALLNNVTYHQSFKNAISKVISALTRRENGTLRNENGALAPEECFLDPLYVLDVSEGFSILPLIAAQLGKVKSYSSVEEKQHCATLESLSERNSISKESLEFWLNQLEANGDVLQRPKSDKLWSVIILDVVEPCGLIRQDVMEKCAIAR
;
A
#
# COMPACT_ATOMS: atom_id res chain seq x y z
N MET A 1 -80.79 -21.29 -53.39
CA MET A 1 -79.99 -22.50 -53.72
C MET A 1 -78.85 -22.57 -52.73
N GLU A 2 -78.86 -23.59 -51.90
CA GLU A 2 -77.78 -23.94 -50.97
C GLU A 2 -76.47 -24.18 -51.74
N MET A 3 -75.34 -23.73 -51.20
CA MET A 3 -74.33 -24.64 -50.62
C MET A 3 -73.03 -23.92 -50.23
N ASN A 4 -72.51 -24.40 -49.10
CA ASN A 4 -71.12 -24.47 -48.65
C ASN A 4 -70.40 -23.21 -48.17
N GLY A 5 -70.48 -23.05 -46.85
CA GLY A 5 -69.37 -22.53 -46.05
C GLY A 5 -68.24 -23.54 -45.86
N GLY A 6 -67.10 -23.03 -45.39
CA GLY A 6 -66.03 -23.85 -44.82
C GLY A 6 -64.63 -23.44 -45.26
N GLY A 7 -64.00 -22.52 -44.52
CA GLY A 7 -62.54 -22.43 -44.56
C GLY A 7 -61.97 -21.05 -44.27
N ARG A 8 -61.50 -20.84 -43.03
CA ARG A 8 -60.25 -20.12 -42.67
C ARG A 8 -60.19 -19.85 -41.15
N ARG A 9 -60.25 -20.91 -40.34
CA ARG A 9 -59.78 -20.89 -38.93
C ARG A 9 -58.68 -21.92 -38.62
N ARG A 10 -58.37 -22.86 -39.56
CA ARG A 10 -57.37 -23.93 -39.37
C ARG A 10 -55.90 -23.54 -39.61
N GLY A 11 -55.63 -22.50 -40.40
CA GLY A 11 -54.25 -22.12 -40.77
C GLY A 11 -53.40 -21.53 -39.63
N ARG A 12 -54.02 -20.85 -38.64
CA ARG A 12 -53.29 -20.20 -37.53
C ARG A 12 -52.93 -21.16 -36.39
N ARG A 13 -53.72 -22.23 -36.17
CA ARG A 13 -53.45 -23.26 -35.15
C ARG A 13 -52.39 -24.28 -35.59
N GLY A 14 -52.41 -24.72 -36.84
CA GLY A 14 -51.41 -25.67 -37.37
C GLY A 14 -49.99 -25.09 -37.45
N ARG A 15 -49.86 -23.80 -37.79
CA ARG A 15 -48.55 -23.11 -37.88
C ARG A 15 -47.90 -22.89 -36.49
N LYS A 16 -48.71 -22.59 -35.46
CA LYS A 16 -48.26 -22.51 -34.07
C LYS A 16 -47.86 -23.88 -33.49
N ALA A 17 -48.59 -24.95 -33.85
CA ALA A 17 -48.25 -26.31 -33.40
C ALA A 17 -46.94 -26.84 -34.03
N GLY A 18 -46.70 -26.57 -35.32
CA GLY A 18 -45.44 -26.93 -35.99
C GLY A 18 -44.23 -26.15 -35.46
N GLN A 19 -44.38 -24.85 -35.17
CA GLN A 19 -43.33 -24.05 -34.53
C GLN A 19 -43.01 -24.53 -33.11
N ALA A 20 -44.02 -24.92 -32.33
CA ALA A 20 -43.82 -25.46 -30.99
C ALA A 20 -43.10 -26.82 -30.99
N ALA A 21 -43.37 -27.69 -31.97
CA ALA A 21 -42.68 -28.97 -32.13
C ALA A 21 -41.20 -28.78 -32.52
N SER A 22 -40.92 -27.90 -33.49
CA SER A 22 -39.56 -27.57 -33.91
C SER A 22 -38.75 -26.91 -32.80
N ARG A 23 -39.38 -26.05 -31.97
CA ARG A 23 -38.74 -25.45 -30.79
C ARG A 23 -38.37 -26.50 -29.74
N ARG A 24 -39.25 -27.48 -29.47
CA ARG A 24 -38.96 -28.57 -28.53
C ARG A 24 -37.82 -29.47 -29.01
N GLU A 25 -37.78 -29.77 -30.31
CA GLU A 25 -36.69 -30.56 -30.91
C GLU A 25 -35.34 -29.82 -30.81
N LEU A 26 -35.33 -28.50 -31.08
CA LEU A 26 -34.14 -27.68 -30.92
C LEU A 26 -33.66 -27.66 -29.47
N ILE A 27 -34.56 -27.45 -28.50
CA ILE A 27 -34.22 -27.47 -27.06
C ILE A 27 -33.61 -28.82 -26.67
N ALA A 28 -34.23 -29.93 -27.05
CA ALA A 28 -33.74 -31.27 -26.70
C ALA A 28 -32.36 -31.57 -27.33
N ARG A 29 -32.15 -31.19 -28.59
CA ARG A 29 -30.85 -31.35 -29.27
C ARG A 29 -29.77 -30.49 -28.64
N SER A 30 -30.04 -29.20 -28.43
CA SER A 30 -29.07 -28.27 -27.84
C SER A 30 -28.74 -28.65 -26.39
N MET A 31 -29.71 -29.15 -25.62
CA MET A 31 -29.43 -29.65 -24.27
C MET A 31 -28.51 -30.87 -24.29
N HIS A 32 -28.76 -31.84 -25.18
CA HIS A 32 -27.87 -32.99 -25.34
C HIS A 32 -26.45 -32.58 -25.76
N SER A 33 -26.32 -31.61 -26.67
CA SER A 33 -25.04 -31.04 -27.07
C SER A 33 -24.33 -30.32 -25.92
N ALA A 34 -25.06 -29.54 -25.11
CA ALA A 34 -24.50 -28.85 -23.95
C ALA A 34 -23.84 -29.85 -22.97
N GLU A 35 -24.55 -30.91 -22.61
CA GLU A 35 -24.05 -31.95 -21.72
C GLU A 35 -22.87 -32.73 -22.32
N GLN A 36 -22.87 -32.95 -23.63
CA GLN A 36 -21.75 -33.61 -24.31
C GLN A 36 -20.50 -32.74 -24.33
N CYS A 37 -20.61 -31.48 -24.73
CA CYS A 37 -19.50 -30.53 -24.71
C CYS A 37 -18.91 -30.40 -23.30
N LEU A 38 -19.75 -30.41 -22.26
CA LEU A 38 -19.27 -30.35 -20.88
C LEU A 38 -18.44 -31.59 -20.49
N ARG A 39 -18.81 -32.79 -20.95
CA ARG A 39 -18.02 -34.02 -20.76
C ARG A 39 -16.70 -33.98 -21.53
N ASP A 40 -16.72 -33.38 -22.72
CA ASP A 40 -15.56 -33.24 -23.59
C ASP A 40 -14.65 -32.06 -23.17
N ARG A 41 -14.99 -31.33 -22.09
CA ARG A 41 -14.31 -30.13 -21.59
C ARG A 41 -14.28 -28.96 -22.58
N ASP A 42 -15.22 -28.91 -23.51
CA ASP A 42 -15.47 -27.74 -24.35
C ASP A 42 -16.45 -26.80 -23.63
N HIS A 43 -15.92 -26.04 -22.67
CA HIS A 43 -16.71 -25.23 -21.75
C HIS A 43 -17.42 -24.05 -22.46
N GLY A 44 -16.78 -23.44 -23.46
CA GLY A 44 -17.36 -22.34 -24.23
C GLY A 44 -18.57 -22.76 -25.07
N THR A 45 -18.48 -23.89 -25.79
CA THR A 45 -19.62 -24.40 -26.56
C THR A 45 -20.73 -24.91 -25.64
N ALA A 46 -20.37 -25.54 -24.51
CA ALA A 46 -21.34 -25.96 -23.50
C ALA A 46 -22.13 -24.76 -22.95
N TYR A 47 -21.44 -23.68 -22.54
CA TYR A 47 -22.05 -22.45 -22.06
C TYR A 47 -23.02 -21.86 -23.09
N ALA A 48 -22.61 -21.74 -24.36
CA ALA A 48 -23.46 -21.20 -25.43
C ALA A 48 -24.73 -22.03 -25.66
N HIS A 49 -24.63 -23.37 -25.63
CA HIS A 49 -25.80 -24.25 -25.75
C HIS A 49 -26.73 -24.16 -24.54
N PHE A 50 -26.20 -24.12 -23.30
CA PHE A 50 -27.03 -23.92 -22.12
C PHE A 50 -27.72 -22.54 -22.15
N LEU A 51 -27.00 -21.47 -22.48
CA LEU A 51 -27.56 -20.12 -22.59
C LEU A 51 -28.75 -20.08 -23.56
N LEU A 52 -28.59 -20.71 -24.74
CA LEU A 52 -29.67 -20.82 -25.73
C LEU A 52 -30.87 -21.60 -25.17
N VAL A 53 -30.63 -22.76 -24.56
CA VAL A 53 -31.71 -23.61 -24.02
C VAL A 53 -32.47 -22.89 -22.91
N LEU A 54 -31.77 -22.27 -21.96
CA LEU A 54 -32.37 -21.60 -20.80
C LEU A 54 -33.05 -20.27 -21.17
N SER A 55 -32.64 -19.66 -22.29
CA SER A 55 -33.36 -18.55 -22.91
C SER A 55 -34.66 -19.01 -23.58
N LEU A 56 -34.63 -20.15 -24.27
CA LEU A 56 -35.79 -20.71 -24.98
C LEU A 56 -36.74 -21.49 -24.06
N ALA A 57 -36.29 -22.02 -22.93
CA ALA A 57 -37.11 -22.79 -21.99
C ALA A 57 -36.85 -22.33 -20.56
N PRO A 58 -37.41 -21.18 -20.15
CA PRO A 58 -37.24 -20.66 -18.79
C PRO A 58 -37.68 -21.63 -17.69
N GLU A 59 -38.60 -22.55 -18.00
CA GLU A 59 -39.05 -23.61 -17.10
C GLU A 59 -37.93 -24.58 -16.67
N LEU A 60 -36.83 -24.67 -17.43
CA LEU A 60 -35.68 -25.55 -17.14
C LEU A 60 -34.60 -24.87 -16.30
N ARG A 61 -34.73 -23.57 -15.98
CA ARG A 61 -33.68 -22.79 -15.32
C ARG A 61 -33.30 -23.34 -13.96
N GLU A 62 -34.27 -23.69 -13.13
CA GLU A 62 -33.99 -24.25 -11.79
C GLU A 62 -33.35 -25.64 -11.88
N ASP A 63 -33.81 -26.49 -12.79
CA ASP A 63 -33.31 -27.87 -12.94
C ASP A 63 -31.84 -27.92 -13.38
N TYR A 64 -31.39 -26.93 -14.17
CA TYR A 64 -30.05 -26.89 -14.75
C TYR A 64 -29.17 -25.77 -14.17
N LYS A 65 -29.62 -25.08 -13.13
CA LYS A 65 -28.95 -23.93 -12.52
C LYS A 65 -27.49 -24.23 -12.16
N GLU A 66 -27.26 -25.28 -11.37
CA GLU A 66 -25.93 -25.66 -10.90
C GLU A 66 -25.00 -26.07 -12.06
N THR A 67 -25.54 -26.77 -13.07
CA THR A 67 -24.76 -27.19 -14.24
C THR A 67 -24.37 -26.01 -15.13
N PHE A 68 -25.28 -25.04 -15.29
CA PHE A 68 -25.01 -23.80 -16.02
C PHE A 68 -23.97 -22.94 -15.30
N GLN A 69 -24.08 -22.79 -13.97
CA GLN A 69 -23.08 -22.10 -13.15
C GLN A 69 -21.69 -22.72 -13.34
N TYR A 70 -21.57 -24.05 -13.28
CA TYR A 70 -20.31 -24.75 -13.49
C TYR A 70 -19.72 -24.49 -14.89
N ALA A 71 -20.54 -24.59 -15.94
CA ALA A 71 -20.10 -24.31 -17.31
C ALA A 71 -19.63 -22.86 -17.49
N LEU A 72 -20.35 -21.90 -16.91
CA LEU A 72 -19.99 -20.47 -16.91
C LEU A 72 -18.66 -20.24 -16.20
N MET A 73 -18.46 -20.77 -15.00
CA MET A 73 -17.23 -20.58 -14.23
C MET A 73 -16.01 -21.15 -14.97
N LYS A 74 -16.12 -22.36 -15.53
CA LYS A 74 -15.02 -22.97 -16.28
C LYS A 74 -14.70 -22.22 -17.56
N TRP A 75 -15.73 -21.73 -18.27
CA TRP A 75 -15.49 -20.90 -19.45
C TRP A 75 -14.89 -19.54 -19.09
N ALA A 76 -15.29 -18.94 -17.97
CA ALA A 76 -14.70 -17.69 -17.48
C ALA A 76 -13.21 -17.87 -17.12
N GLU A 77 -12.83 -18.98 -16.49
CA GLU A 77 -11.42 -19.31 -16.22
C GLU A 77 -10.59 -19.36 -17.52
N GLU A 78 -11.11 -20.00 -18.58
CA GLU A 78 -10.45 -20.05 -19.88
C GLU A 78 -10.35 -18.67 -20.55
N LEU A 79 -11.43 -17.88 -20.52
CA LEU A 79 -11.43 -16.53 -21.08
C LEU A 79 -10.44 -15.60 -20.35
N TYR A 80 -10.33 -15.75 -19.03
CA TYR A 80 -9.35 -15.02 -18.22
C TYR A 80 -7.92 -15.38 -18.63
N ALA A 81 -7.61 -16.68 -18.76
CA ALA A 81 -6.30 -17.15 -19.22
C ALA A 81 -5.94 -16.68 -20.64
N LEU A 82 -6.94 -16.46 -21.49
CA LEU A 82 -6.78 -15.90 -22.83
C LEU A 82 -6.78 -14.36 -22.87
N HIS A 83 -6.85 -13.69 -21.72
CA HIS A 83 -6.97 -12.23 -21.58
C HIS A 83 -8.16 -11.61 -22.35
N ARG A 84 -9.26 -12.36 -22.47
CA ARG A 84 -10.51 -11.93 -23.15
C ARG A 84 -11.52 -11.35 -22.17
N SER A 85 -11.13 -10.31 -21.44
CA SER A 85 -11.94 -9.74 -20.33
C SER A 85 -13.33 -9.26 -20.76
N GLN A 86 -13.47 -8.68 -21.96
CA GLN A 86 -14.78 -8.24 -22.44
C GLN A 86 -15.76 -9.40 -22.65
N ASP A 87 -15.29 -10.49 -23.24
CA ASP A 87 -16.13 -11.67 -23.47
C ASP A 87 -16.50 -12.34 -22.14
N LEU A 88 -15.59 -12.33 -21.17
CA LEU A 88 -15.83 -12.81 -19.82
C LEU A 88 -16.99 -12.04 -19.16
N PHE A 89 -16.94 -10.70 -19.17
CA PHE A 89 -18.01 -9.89 -18.59
C PHE A 89 -19.34 -10.06 -19.33
N ASN A 90 -19.32 -10.12 -20.66
CA ASN A 90 -20.52 -10.39 -21.46
C ASN A 90 -21.17 -11.73 -21.07
N CYS A 91 -20.38 -12.76 -20.74
CA CYS A 91 -20.93 -14.05 -20.28
C CYS A 91 -21.64 -13.91 -18.93
N TYR A 92 -21.04 -13.20 -17.96
CA TYR A 92 -21.69 -12.97 -16.66
C TYR A 92 -22.94 -12.09 -16.77
N GLU A 93 -22.93 -11.06 -17.61
CA GLU A 93 -24.12 -10.23 -17.87
C GLU A 93 -25.27 -11.07 -18.44
N GLN A 94 -25.02 -11.88 -19.46
CA GLN A 94 -26.02 -12.80 -20.03
C GLN A 94 -26.51 -13.84 -19.01
N ALA A 95 -25.61 -14.33 -18.16
CA ALA A 95 -25.99 -15.24 -17.08
C ALA A 95 -26.92 -14.56 -16.06
N LEU A 96 -26.64 -13.30 -15.70
CA LEU A 96 -27.48 -12.50 -14.80
C LEU A 96 -28.82 -12.07 -15.44
N GLU A 97 -28.91 -11.97 -16.77
CA GLU A 97 -30.22 -11.81 -17.45
C GLU A 97 -31.12 -13.04 -17.28
N LEU A 98 -30.53 -14.24 -17.28
CA LEU A 98 -31.26 -15.49 -17.05
C LEU A 98 -31.57 -15.71 -15.56
N PHE A 99 -30.62 -15.36 -14.69
CA PHE A 99 -30.63 -15.60 -13.26
C PHE A 99 -30.31 -14.33 -12.45
N PRO A 100 -31.21 -13.32 -12.43
CA PRO A 100 -30.91 -12.00 -11.87
C PRO A 100 -30.70 -11.96 -10.34
N ASN A 101 -31.18 -12.98 -9.64
CA ASN A 101 -31.14 -13.11 -8.18
C ASN A 101 -30.33 -14.33 -7.72
N ASP A 102 -29.35 -14.74 -8.51
CA ASP A 102 -28.45 -15.84 -8.19
C ASP A 102 -27.22 -15.32 -7.44
N ASP A 103 -27.06 -15.77 -6.20
CA ASP A 103 -25.97 -15.35 -5.32
C ASP A 103 -24.60 -15.86 -5.80
N VAL A 104 -24.54 -17.06 -6.38
CA VAL A 104 -23.29 -17.66 -6.89
C VAL A 104 -22.79 -16.89 -8.10
N ILE A 105 -23.65 -16.60 -9.08
CA ILE A 105 -23.29 -15.84 -10.28
C ILE A 105 -22.90 -14.40 -9.90
N CYS A 106 -23.63 -13.76 -8.97
CA CYS A 106 -23.25 -12.43 -8.46
C CYS A 106 -21.87 -12.47 -7.79
N ASN A 107 -21.62 -13.46 -6.92
CA ASN A 107 -20.33 -13.61 -6.24
C ASN A 107 -19.19 -13.85 -7.25
N SER A 108 -19.37 -14.73 -8.23
CA SER A 108 -18.37 -15.00 -9.26
C SER A 108 -18.09 -13.78 -10.14
N MET A 109 -19.11 -13.01 -10.53
CA MET A 109 -18.90 -11.75 -11.25
C MET A 109 -18.07 -10.76 -10.42
N GLY A 110 -18.40 -10.60 -9.13
CA GLY A 110 -17.64 -9.77 -8.20
C GLY A 110 -16.18 -10.22 -8.08
N GLU A 111 -15.93 -11.53 -8.07
CA GLU A 111 -14.57 -12.07 -8.02
C GLU A 111 -13.75 -11.71 -9.26
N GLN A 112 -14.34 -11.80 -10.45
CA GLN A 112 -13.66 -11.43 -11.70
C GLN A 112 -13.38 -9.92 -11.76
N LEU A 113 -14.34 -9.09 -11.35
CA LEU A 113 -14.14 -7.64 -11.24
C LEU A 113 -13.00 -7.31 -10.28
N PHE A 114 -12.99 -7.95 -9.10
CA PHE A 114 -11.96 -7.76 -8.09
C PHE A 114 -10.57 -8.15 -8.61
N ARG A 115 -10.44 -9.31 -9.27
CA ARG A 115 -9.17 -9.76 -9.89
C ARG A 115 -8.66 -8.78 -10.95
N LEU A 116 -9.56 -8.12 -11.68
CA LEU A 116 -9.23 -7.14 -12.71
C LEU A 116 -9.06 -5.71 -12.18
N GLY A 117 -9.17 -5.50 -10.86
CA GLY A 117 -8.96 -4.21 -10.20
C GLY A 117 -10.18 -3.31 -10.06
N PHE A 118 -11.36 -3.74 -10.54
CA PHE A 118 -12.63 -3.02 -10.45
C PHE A 118 -13.28 -3.23 -9.07
N ARG A 119 -12.70 -2.61 -8.04
CA ARG A 119 -13.04 -2.86 -6.63
C ARG A 119 -14.44 -2.38 -6.24
N ASP A 120 -14.84 -1.19 -6.70
CA ASP A 120 -16.15 -0.60 -6.36
C ASP A 120 -17.30 -1.44 -6.95
N GLU A 121 -17.20 -1.81 -8.23
CA GLU A 121 -18.17 -2.67 -8.90
C GLU A 121 -18.19 -4.06 -8.26
N ALA A 122 -17.02 -4.62 -7.92
CA ALA A 122 -16.93 -5.90 -7.23
C ALA A 122 -17.69 -5.87 -5.90
N ALA A 123 -17.55 -4.81 -5.10
CA ALA A 123 -18.25 -4.65 -3.84
C ALA A 123 -19.77 -4.63 -3.99
N ALA A 124 -20.30 -3.97 -5.04
CA ALA A 124 -21.73 -3.97 -5.32
C ALA A 124 -22.26 -5.40 -5.60
N TYR A 125 -21.53 -6.19 -6.38
CA TYR A 125 -21.90 -7.58 -6.69
C TYR A 125 -21.77 -8.51 -5.48
N PHE A 126 -20.70 -8.40 -4.70
CA PHE A 126 -20.55 -9.17 -3.46
C PHE A 126 -21.62 -8.82 -2.43
N TYR A 127 -21.92 -7.53 -2.24
CA TYR A 127 -22.99 -7.09 -1.36
C TYR A 127 -24.35 -7.64 -1.80
N LYS A 128 -24.63 -7.61 -3.11
CA LYS A 128 -25.84 -8.21 -3.68
C LYS A 128 -25.89 -9.72 -3.40
N ALA A 129 -24.79 -10.45 -3.57
CA ALA A 129 -24.72 -11.88 -3.26
C ALA A 129 -24.99 -12.16 -1.77
N VAL A 130 -24.39 -11.40 -0.85
CA VAL A 130 -24.62 -11.52 0.60
C VAL A 130 -26.09 -11.22 0.96
N LYS A 131 -26.71 -10.24 0.31
CA LYS A 131 -28.13 -9.90 0.52
C LYS A 131 -29.06 -11.01 0.03
N LEU A 132 -28.74 -11.64 -1.10
CA LEU A 132 -29.50 -12.75 -1.66
C LEU A 132 -29.38 -14.01 -0.80
N ASN A 133 -28.18 -14.32 -0.32
CA ASN A 133 -27.92 -15.46 0.55
C ASN A 133 -27.02 -15.07 1.73
N PRO A 134 -27.61 -14.66 2.87
CA PRO A 134 -26.86 -14.29 4.06
C PRO A 134 -26.11 -15.44 4.73
N ASN A 135 -26.24 -16.68 4.26
CA ASN A 135 -25.52 -17.84 4.78
C ASN A 135 -24.33 -18.27 3.90
N SER A 136 -24.13 -17.65 2.74
CA SER A 136 -22.98 -17.92 1.88
C SER A 136 -21.68 -17.45 2.55
N ALA A 137 -20.81 -18.40 2.89
CA ALA A 137 -19.50 -18.10 3.48
C ALA A 137 -18.60 -17.39 2.46
N ASP A 138 -18.53 -17.92 1.23
CA ASP A 138 -17.69 -17.37 0.15
C ASP A 138 -18.06 -15.93 -0.20
N ALA A 139 -19.36 -15.63 -0.31
CA ALA A 139 -19.82 -14.27 -0.62
C ALA A 139 -19.49 -13.28 0.50
N LYS A 140 -19.60 -13.70 1.77
CA LYS A 140 -19.19 -12.87 2.92
C LYS A 140 -17.70 -12.64 2.94
N GLU A 141 -16.90 -13.67 2.74
CA GLU A 141 -15.44 -13.57 2.73
C GLU A 141 -14.98 -12.63 1.62
N ASN A 142 -15.49 -12.79 0.40
CA ASN A 142 -15.18 -11.92 -0.72
C ASN A 142 -15.64 -10.48 -0.48
N PHE A 143 -16.82 -10.27 0.09
CA PHE A 143 -17.32 -8.96 0.47
C PHE A 143 -16.40 -8.30 1.51
N TYR A 144 -16.02 -9.01 2.58
CA TYR A 144 -15.09 -8.49 3.57
C TYR A 144 -13.71 -8.22 3.00
N ARG A 145 -13.24 -9.05 2.07
CA ARG A 145 -11.98 -8.82 1.36
C ARG A 145 -12.02 -7.49 0.63
N VAL A 146 -13.01 -7.23 -0.21
CA VAL A 146 -13.09 -5.94 -0.93
C VAL A 146 -13.38 -4.77 -0.01
N ALA A 147 -14.18 -4.95 1.05
CA ALA A 147 -14.45 -3.90 2.02
C ALA A 147 -13.17 -3.44 2.73
N ASN A 148 -12.25 -4.36 3.04
CA ASN A 148 -10.93 -4.02 3.59
C ASN A 148 -10.05 -3.20 2.63
N TRP A 149 -10.34 -3.21 1.33
CA TRP A 149 -9.65 -2.37 0.34
C TRP A 149 -10.33 -1.01 0.13
N LEU A 150 -11.65 -0.93 0.33
CA LEU A 150 -12.43 0.27 0.07
C LEU A 150 -12.61 1.18 1.28
N VAL A 151 -12.46 0.64 2.48
CA VAL A 151 -12.54 1.39 3.74
C VAL A 151 -11.26 1.18 4.51
N GLU A 152 -10.53 2.25 4.72
CA GLU A 152 -9.28 2.21 5.42
C GLU A 152 -9.49 1.92 6.91
N ARG A 153 -8.62 1.06 7.46
CA ARG A 153 -8.83 0.48 8.80
C ARG A 153 -8.78 1.51 9.92
N TRP A 154 -8.11 2.64 9.70
CA TRP A 154 -8.01 3.70 10.70
C TRP A 154 -9.36 4.34 11.04
N HIS A 155 -10.35 4.34 10.13
CA HIS A 155 -11.71 4.81 10.44
C HIS A 155 -12.30 4.12 11.67
N PHE A 156 -12.11 2.81 11.82
CA PHE A 156 -12.60 2.07 12.98
C PHE A 156 -11.89 2.48 14.28
N VAL A 157 -10.57 2.71 14.23
CA VAL A 157 -9.80 3.12 15.41
C VAL A 157 -10.17 4.55 15.81
N MET A 158 -10.33 5.46 14.85
CA MET A 158 -10.76 6.84 15.09
C MET A 158 -12.19 6.92 15.67
N LEU A 159 -13.13 6.12 15.15
CA LEU A 159 -14.49 6.05 15.71
C LEU A 159 -14.50 5.52 17.16
N ASN A 160 -13.58 4.61 17.49
CA ASN A 160 -13.40 4.08 18.84
C ASN A 160 -12.58 5.01 19.77
N ASP A 161 -11.93 6.05 19.24
CA ASP A 161 -11.21 7.05 20.03
C ASP A 161 -12.19 8.03 20.69
N VAL A 162 -12.75 7.59 21.81
CA VAL A 162 -13.74 8.38 22.59
C VAL A 162 -13.17 9.72 23.05
N LYS A 163 -11.86 9.81 23.33
CA LYS A 163 -11.22 11.06 23.77
C LYS A 163 -11.19 12.05 22.61
N ARG A 164 -10.70 11.66 21.44
CA ARG A 164 -10.73 12.46 20.20
C ARG A 164 -12.14 12.98 19.93
N ASN A 165 -13.10 12.06 19.86
CA ASN A 165 -14.47 12.37 19.45
C ASN A 165 -15.14 13.37 20.40
N ARG A 166 -14.92 13.24 21.71
CA ARG A 166 -15.42 14.20 22.72
C ARG A 166 -14.77 15.56 22.62
N MET A 167 -13.47 15.66 22.32
CA MET A 167 -12.81 16.96 22.19
C MET A 167 -13.29 17.70 20.95
N PHE A 168 -13.40 17.02 19.80
CA PHE A 168 -14.00 17.60 18.60
C PHE A 168 -15.45 18.03 18.83
N GLN A 169 -16.27 17.18 19.45
CA GLN A 169 -17.65 17.52 19.78
C GLN A 169 -17.73 18.82 20.60
N LYS A 170 -16.94 18.94 21.67
CA LYS A 170 -16.93 20.14 22.53
C LYS A 170 -16.45 21.40 21.80
N ALA A 171 -15.38 21.30 21.02
CA ALA A 171 -14.85 22.43 20.27
C ALA A 171 -15.87 22.93 19.22
N ILE A 172 -16.55 22.00 18.53
CA ILE A 172 -17.61 22.32 17.58
C ILE A 172 -18.82 22.95 18.30
N GLU A 173 -19.25 22.38 19.43
CA GLU A 173 -20.33 22.92 20.25
C GLU A 173 -20.02 24.35 20.71
N ASN A 174 -18.80 24.61 21.18
CA ASN A 174 -18.32 25.93 21.57
C ASN A 174 -18.39 26.92 20.41
N ALA A 175 -17.88 26.56 19.23
CA ALA A 175 -17.88 27.44 18.07
C ALA A 175 -19.30 27.78 17.57
N VAL A 176 -20.20 26.79 17.54
CA VAL A 176 -21.60 26.98 17.14
C VAL A 176 -22.33 27.87 18.17
N GLN A 177 -22.14 27.63 19.46
CA GLN A 177 -22.72 28.45 20.53
C GLN A 177 -22.15 29.88 20.55
N ALA A 178 -20.89 30.06 20.14
CA ALA A 178 -20.25 31.36 19.97
C ALA A 178 -20.74 32.13 18.73
N GLY A 179 -21.62 31.54 17.90
CA GLY A 179 -22.29 32.23 16.81
C GLY A 179 -21.96 31.74 15.41
N CYS A 180 -21.17 30.67 15.25
CA CYS A 180 -20.96 30.04 13.94
C CYS A 180 -22.24 29.34 13.48
N LYS A 181 -22.83 29.81 12.37
CA LYS A 181 -24.13 29.35 11.87
C LYS A 181 -24.03 28.47 10.62
N THR A 182 -23.01 28.69 9.81
CA THR A 182 -22.75 27.96 8.57
C THR A 182 -21.45 27.18 8.75
N VAL A 183 -21.52 25.86 8.61
CA VAL A 183 -20.41 24.93 8.87
C VAL A 183 -20.11 24.12 7.61
N LEU A 184 -18.83 23.99 7.26
CA LEU A 184 -18.33 23.06 6.25
C LEU A 184 -17.39 22.04 6.90
N ASP A 185 -17.73 20.77 6.79
CA ASP A 185 -16.92 19.64 7.23
C ASP A 185 -16.14 19.05 6.03
N ILE A 186 -14.82 19.19 6.03
CA ILE A 186 -13.95 18.74 4.94
C ILE A 186 -13.33 17.38 5.30
N GLY A 187 -13.50 16.38 4.42
CA GLY A 187 -13.06 15.01 4.71
C GLY A 187 -13.96 14.38 5.76
N THR A 188 -15.27 14.47 5.56
CA THR A 188 -16.27 14.14 6.59
C THR A 188 -16.26 12.65 7.00
N GLY A 189 -15.73 11.76 6.15
CA GLY A 189 -15.68 10.32 6.38
C GLY A 189 -17.09 9.76 6.61
N THR A 190 -17.43 9.47 7.87
CA THR A 190 -18.76 8.94 8.25
C THR A 190 -19.81 10.01 8.50
N GLY A 191 -19.47 11.30 8.46
CA GLY A 191 -20.38 12.40 8.80
C GLY A 191 -20.40 12.77 10.28
N ILE A 192 -19.56 12.16 11.13
CA ILE A 192 -19.66 12.32 12.60
C ILE A 192 -19.47 13.78 13.06
N LEU A 193 -18.53 14.53 12.47
CA LEU A 193 -18.28 15.93 12.85
C LEU A 193 -19.43 16.84 12.38
N SER A 194 -19.95 16.61 11.18
CA SER A 194 -21.18 17.26 10.68
C SER A 194 -22.40 17.01 11.57
N MET A 195 -22.54 15.78 12.09
CA MET A 195 -23.61 15.44 13.04
C MET A 195 -23.43 16.15 14.38
N PHE A 196 -22.19 16.32 14.87
CA PHE A 196 -21.92 17.16 16.05
C PHE A 196 -22.32 18.61 15.82
N ALA A 197 -21.95 19.21 14.69
CA ALA A 197 -22.32 20.59 14.35
C ALA A 197 -23.84 20.78 14.29
N THR A 198 -24.54 19.85 13.64
CA THR A 198 -26.01 19.90 13.54
C THR A 198 -26.66 19.72 14.92
N SER A 199 -26.14 18.81 15.75
CA SER A 199 -26.63 18.58 17.13
C SER A 199 -26.38 19.77 18.05
N ALA A 200 -25.29 20.50 17.83
CA ALA A 200 -24.98 21.75 18.52
C ALA A 200 -25.91 22.92 18.14
N GLY A 201 -26.73 22.75 17.09
CA GLY A 201 -27.72 23.74 16.66
C GLY A 201 -27.28 24.59 15.46
N ALA A 202 -26.26 24.19 14.71
CA ALA A 202 -25.90 24.88 13.47
C ALA A 202 -27.04 24.76 12.44
N PRO A 203 -27.59 25.87 11.93
CA PRO A 203 -28.72 25.85 11.00
C PRO A 203 -28.34 25.36 9.58
N HIS A 204 -27.07 25.50 9.19
CA HIS A 204 -26.61 25.13 7.85
C HIS A 204 -25.29 24.35 7.95
N VAL A 205 -25.34 23.05 7.65
CA VAL A 205 -24.16 22.18 7.67
C VAL A 205 -23.96 21.58 6.27
N TYR A 206 -22.76 21.77 5.75
CA TYR A 206 -22.27 21.20 4.50
C TYR A 206 -21.13 20.25 4.82
N ALA A 207 -21.00 19.18 4.04
CA ALA A 207 -19.93 18.21 4.19
C ALA A 207 -19.40 17.81 2.82
N CYS A 208 -18.10 17.58 2.67
CA CYS A 208 -17.54 17.00 1.45
C CYS A 208 -16.67 15.78 1.74
N GLU A 209 -16.81 14.77 0.88
CA GLU A 209 -16.08 13.50 0.92
C GLU A 209 -15.61 13.15 -0.50
N LEU A 210 -14.34 12.76 -0.63
CA LEU A 210 -13.76 12.37 -1.90
C LEU A 210 -14.05 10.91 -2.23
N SER A 211 -13.98 10.01 -1.24
CA SER A 211 -14.22 8.58 -1.43
C SER A 211 -15.70 8.31 -1.67
N LYS A 212 -16.03 7.71 -2.82
CA LYS A 212 -17.42 7.34 -3.13
C LYS A 212 -18.01 6.40 -2.09
N THR A 213 -17.21 5.44 -1.63
CA THR A 213 -17.59 4.49 -0.58
C THR A 213 -17.91 5.21 0.72
N MET A 214 -17.04 6.12 1.17
CA MET A 214 -17.27 6.87 2.41
C MET A 214 -18.43 7.86 2.29
N PHE A 215 -18.63 8.47 1.12
CA PHE A 215 -19.81 9.30 0.84
C PHE A 215 -21.12 8.51 1.00
N ASP A 216 -21.19 7.28 0.46
CA ASP A 216 -22.37 6.43 0.60
C ASP A 216 -22.59 6.00 2.06
N VAL A 217 -21.52 5.64 2.77
CA VAL A 217 -21.57 5.33 4.20
C VAL A 217 -22.09 6.53 5.00
N ALA A 218 -21.60 7.74 4.74
CA ALA A 218 -22.07 8.96 5.41
C ALA A 218 -23.56 9.23 5.12
N CYS A 219 -24.02 9.03 3.88
CA CYS A 219 -25.45 9.11 3.56
C CYS A 219 -26.29 8.15 4.44
N GLU A 220 -25.89 6.88 4.52
CA GLU A 220 -26.60 5.88 5.32
C GLU A 220 -26.57 6.20 6.82
N VAL A 221 -25.42 6.64 7.34
CA VAL A 221 -25.25 7.04 8.75
C VAL A 221 -26.13 8.23 9.08
N MET A 222 -26.16 9.26 8.24
CA MET A 222 -27.00 10.45 8.46
C MET A 222 -28.49 10.11 8.41
N ALA A 223 -28.91 9.24 7.49
CA ALA A 223 -30.29 8.74 7.43
C ALA A 223 -30.67 7.93 8.67
N ALA A 224 -29.78 7.04 9.13
CA ALA A 224 -30.01 6.24 10.33
C ALA A 224 -30.09 7.07 11.64
N ASN A 225 -29.62 8.32 11.63
CA ASN A 225 -29.65 9.23 12.77
C ASN A 225 -30.72 10.34 12.66
N ASP A 226 -31.66 10.25 11.71
CA ASP A 226 -32.69 11.27 11.45
C ASP A 226 -32.09 12.67 11.12
N MET A 227 -30.93 12.67 10.43
CA MET A 227 -30.20 13.88 10.01
C MET A 227 -30.10 14.04 8.49
N GLU A 228 -30.72 13.12 7.73
CA GLU A 228 -30.88 13.26 6.28
C GLU A 228 -31.61 14.58 5.94
N GLY A 229 -31.08 15.30 4.96
CA GLY A 229 -31.60 16.61 4.54
C GLY A 229 -31.29 17.79 5.47
N LYS A 230 -30.79 17.56 6.69
CA LYS A 230 -30.26 18.63 7.57
C LYS A 230 -28.81 18.98 7.22
N ILE A 231 -28.07 17.99 6.72
CA ILE A 231 -26.69 18.13 6.25
C ILE A 231 -26.68 17.96 4.73
N LYS A 232 -26.06 18.90 4.01
CA LYS A 232 -25.84 18.77 2.56
C LYS A 232 -24.47 18.13 2.31
N LEU A 233 -24.46 16.84 1.99
CA LEU A 233 -23.26 16.08 1.67
C LEU A 233 -22.91 16.19 0.18
N LEU A 234 -21.63 16.41 -0.14
CA LEU A 234 -21.07 16.59 -1.47
C LEU A 234 -20.02 15.52 -1.76
N HIS A 235 -20.18 14.75 -2.84
CA HIS A 235 -19.17 13.81 -3.31
C HIS A 235 -18.15 14.51 -4.22
N MET A 236 -17.14 15.14 -3.61
CA MET A 236 -16.09 15.88 -4.29
C MET A 236 -14.96 16.28 -3.33
N LYS A 237 -13.81 16.64 -3.90
CA LYS A 237 -12.71 17.27 -3.15
C LYS A 237 -13.11 18.69 -2.73
N SER A 238 -12.68 19.12 -1.54
CA SER A 238 -12.89 20.49 -1.04
C SER A 238 -12.41 21.57 -1.99
N ASN A 239 -11.35 21.32 -2.75
CA ASN A 239 -10.76 22.25 -3.72
C ASN A 239 -11.66 22.52 -4.92
N ASP A 240 -12.66 21.66 -5.15
CA ASP A 240 -13.62 21.79 -6.25
C ASP A 240 -14.96 22.41 -5.79
N VAL A 241 -15.14 22.60 -4.47
CA VAL A 241 -16.32 23.25 -3.92
C VAL A 241 -16.31 24.73 -4.31
N GLN A 242 -17.45 25.23 -4.78
CA GLN A 242 -17.60 26.60 -5.28
C GLN A 242 -18.82 27.30 -4.69
N VAL A 243 -18.70 28.61 -4.48
CA VAL A 243 -19.79 29.51 -4.07
C VAL A 243 -20.19 30.35 -5.30
N PRO A 244 -21.49 30.40 -5.71
CA PRO A 244 -22.66 29.83 -5.06
C PRO A 244 -23.09 28.42 -5.55
N GLU A 245 -22.35 27.82 -6.50
CA GLU A 245 -22.78 26.60 -7.21
C GLU A 245 -23.05 25.40 -6.28
N HIS A 246 -22.09 25.10 -5.41
CA HIS A 246 -22.14 23.94 -4.52
C HIS A 246 -22.65 24.31 -3.13
N ILE A 247 -22.25 25.48 -2.62
CA ILE A 247 -22.75 26.04 -1.36
C ILE A 247 -23.22 27.48 -1.60
N PRO A 248 -24.34 27.94 -1.01
CA PRO A 248 -24.97 29.20 -1.38
C PRO A 248 -24.15 30.44 -0.99
N GLU A 249 -23.40 30.37 0.10
CA GLU A 249 -22.60 31.44 0.65
C GLU A 249 -21.36 30.89 1.37
N ARG A 250 -20.42 31.77 1.67
CA ARG A 250 -19.23 31.42 2.47
C ARG A 250 -19.63 31.03 3.89
N VAL A 251 -18.89 30.10 4.47
CA VAL A 251 -19.17 29.53 5.79
C VAL A 251 -18.44 30.27 6.91
N SER A 252 -19.06 30.29 8.10
CA SER A 252 -18.45 30.83 9.33
C SER A 252 -17.48 29.86 9.99
N LEU A 253 -17.62 28.56 9.77
CA LEU A 253 -16.79 27.53 10.38
C LEU A 253 -16.40 26.48 9.34
N VAL A 254 -15.11 26.17 9.24
CA VAL A 254 -14.60 24.95 8.63
C VAL A 254 -14.16 24.02 9.73
N VAL A 255 -14.59 22.77 9.67
CA VAL A 255 -14.06 21.67 10.48
C VAL A 255 -13.36 20.71 9.53
N THR A 256 -12.16 20.26 9.88
CA THR A 256 -11.45 19.24 9.11
C THR A 256 -10.68 18.32 10.05
N GLU A 257 -10.53 17.06 9.64
CA GLU A 257 -9.58 16.14 10.25
C GLU A 257 -8.77 15.37 9.20
N THR A 258 -8.42 16.06 8.11
CA THR A 258 -7.52 15.54 7.07
C THR A 258 -6.06 15.70 7.50
N VAL A 259 -5.65 15.00 8.56
CA VAL A 259 -4.30 15.03 9.13
C VAL A 259 -3.73 13.63 9.14
N ASP A 260 -2.42 13.48 9.00
CA ASP A 260 -1.74 12.18 9.09
C ASP A 260 -0.79 12.16 10.31
N ALA A 261 0.06 11.12 10.44
CA ALA A 261 1.06 11.04 11.51
C ALA A 261 2.08 12.21 11.48
N GLY A 262 2.40 12.72 10.28
CA GLY A 262 3.24 13.90 10.04
C GLY A 262 2.47 15.23 10.00
N LEU A 263 1.21 15.24 10.42
CA LEU A 263 0.24 16.35 10.40
C LEU A 263 -0.21 16.80 9.00
N PHE A 264 0.70 16.91 8.03
CA PHE A 264 0.45 17.60 6.76
C PHE A 264 0.24 16.68 5.55
N GLY A 265 0.53 15.39 5.65
CA GLY A 265 0.56 14.43 4.53
C GLY A 265 -0.79 14.22 3.84
N GLU A 266 -1.90 14.49 4.52
CA GLU A 266 -3.26 14.49 3.92
C GLU A 266 -3.66 15.84 3.28
N GLY A 267 -2.71 16.78 3.14
CA GLY A 267 -2.92 18.02 2.40
C GLY A 267 -3.78 19.06 3.13
N ILE A 268 -3.77 19.07 4.47
CA ILE A 268 -4.52 20.06 5.28
C ILE A 268 -4.15 21.50 4.92
N VAL A 269 -2.87 21.78 4.64
CA VAL A 269 -2.39 23.14 4.33
C VAL A 269 -3.02 23.66 3.04
N GLU A 270 -2.96 22.89 1.96
CA GLU A 270 -3.53 23.27 0.66
C GLU A 270 -5.06 23.41 0.75
N THR A 271 -5.69 22.47 1.45
CA THR A 271 -7.13 22.44 1.71
C THR A 271 -7.58 23.71 2.42
N LEU A 272 -6.87 24.13 3.46
CA LEU A 272 -7.21 25.32 4.23
C LEU A 272 -6.86 26.62 3.50
N ILE A 273 -5.79 26.66 2.69
CA ILE A 273 -5.51 27.81 1.81
C ILE A 273 -6.67 28.02 0.85
N HIS A 274 -7.17 26.95 0.22
CA HIS A 274 -8.34 27.01 -0.64
C HIS A 274 -9.59 27.46 0.13
N ALA A 275 -9.83 26.89 1.32
CA ALA A 275 -10.97 27.24 2.14
C ALA A 275 -10.97 28.73 2.53
N TRP A 276 -9.85 29.27 3.01
CA TRP A 276 -9.70 30.70 3.32
C TRP A 276 -9.94 31.60 2.12
N LYS A 277 -9.39 31.23 0.95
CA LYS A 277 -9.52 32.04 -0.26
C LYS A 277 -10.93 32.04 -0.84
N ASN A 278 -11.66 30.92 -0.75
CA ASN A 278 -12.89 30.72 -1.54
C ASN A 278 -14.15 30.40 -0.72
N LEU A 279 -14.01 29.76 0.45
CA LEU A 279 -15.13 29.13 1.16
C LEU A 279 -15.44 29.76 2.52
N LEU A 280 -14.45 30.26 3.24
CA LEU A 280 -14.61 30.88 4.56
C LEU A 280 -14.96 32.37 4.44
N LEU A 281 -15.72 32.86 5.42
CA LEU A 281 -15.81 34.30 5.69
C LEU A 281 -14.43 34.88 6.05
N GLU A 282 -14.29 36.21 5.97
CA GLU A 282 -13.06 36.90 6.34
C GLU A 282 -12.66 36.59 7.79
N PRO A 283 -11.35 36.51 8.10
CA PRO A 283 -10.88 36.24 9.45
C PRO A 283 -11.26 37.36 10.42
N LYS A 284 -11.29 37.03 11.72
CA LYS A 284 -11.68 37.99 12.75
C LYS A 284 -10.79 39.25 12.71
N PRO A 285 -11.38 40.46 12.54
CA PRO A 285 -10.62 41.70 12.61
C PRO A 285 -10.07 41.91 14.04
N LYS A 286 -8.81 42.37 14.14
CA LYS A 286 -8.12 42.54 15.43
C LYS A 286 -8.81 43.52 16.39
N ASP A 287 -9.59 44.48 15.87
CA ASP A 287 -10.15 45.61 16.63
C ASP A 287 -11.70 45.65 16.66
N ALA A 288 -12.39 44.60 16.20
CA ALA A 288 -13.85 44.63 16.10
C ALA A 288 -14.52 43.50 16.89
N ASN A 289 -15.47 43.90 17.75
CA ASN A 289 -16.50 43.01 18.31
C ASN A 289 -17.58 42.78 17.24
N CYS A 290 -17.16 42.23 16.09
CA CYS A 290 -18.04 41.96 14.97
C CYS A 290 -18.48 40.49 14.97
N ASP A 291 -19.77 40.27 14.76
CA ASP A 291 -20.34 38.96 14.49
C ASP A 291 -20.12 38.61 13.01
N GLY A 292 -19.85 37.33 12.72
CA GLY A 292 -19.77 36.82 11.35
C GLY A 292 -18.38 36.89 10.70
N TYR A 293 -17.41 36.18 11.30
CA TYR A 293 -16.08 35.94 10.72
C TYR A 293 -15.88 34.44 10.47
N GLY A 294 -14.86 34.09 9.67
CA GLY A 294 -14.48 32.71 9.40
C GLY A 294 -13.58 32.14 10.50
N GLN A 295 -13.77 30.88 10.84
CA GLN A 295 -12.92 30.14 11.78
C GLN A 295 -12.67 28.72 11.28
N VAL A 296 -11.53 28.15 11.65
CA VAL A 296 -11.16 26.75 11.40
C VAL A 296 -11.04 26.00 12.73
N ILE A 297 -11.56 24.76 12.75
CA ILE A 297 -11.25 23.72 13.74
C ILE A 297 -10.59 22.56 12.96
N PRO A 298 -9.38 22.11 13.33
CA PRO A 298 -8.53 22.61 14.41
C PRO A 298 -8.05 24.06 14.19
N ALA A 299 -7.85 24.79 15.29
CA ALA A 299 -7.38 26.18 15.24
C ALA A 299 -5.90 26.31 14.88
N GLY A 300 -5.09 25.32 15.24
CA GLY A 300 -3.65 25.27 14.94
C GLY A 300 -3.01 24.00 15.48
N ALA A 301 -1.69 23.88 15.31
CA ALA A 301 -0.92 22.74 15.75
C ALA A 301 0.53 23.10 16.14
N GLU A 302 1.10 22.29 17.03
CA GLU A 302 2.52 22.29 17.39
C GLU A 302 3.12 20.91 17.09
N VAL A 303 4.13 20.85 16.23
CA VAL A 303 4.85 19.62 15.91
C VAL A 303 6.10 19.53 16.78
N TYR A 304 6.21 18.43 17.52
CA TYR A 304 7.35 18.12 18.37
C TYR A 304 8.20 17.02 17.74
N GLY A 305 9.51 17.11 17.93
CA GLY A 305 10.48 16.10 17.52
C GLY A 305 11.29 15.56 18.70
N MET A 306 11.83 14.35 18.55
CA MET A 306 12.78 13.75 19.49
C MET A 306 13.78 12.86 18.75
N ILE A 307 15.03 12.88 19.21
CA ILE A 307 16.10 12.02 18.70
C ILE A 307 16.04 10.68 19.45
N VAL A 308 16.05 9.55 18.73
CA VAL A 308 15.93 8.23 19.37
C VAL A 308 16.94 7.20 18.83
N ASP A 309 17.34 6.30 19.74
CA ASP A 309 17.99 5.01 19.46
C ASP A 309 16.89 3.94 19.46
N CYS A 310 16.66 3.32 18.31
CA CYS A 310 15.62 2.32 18.12
C CYS A 310 16.11 1.22 17.16
N PRO A 311 16.56 0.07 17.70
CA PRO A 311 17.04 -1.05 16.90
C PRO A 311 16.02 -1.56 15.87
N GLU A 312 14.73 -1.46 16.17
CA GLU A 312 13.66 -1.89 15.29
C GLU A 312 13.55 -1.00 14.04
N ILE A 313 13.60 0.32 14.19
CA ILE A 313 13.66 1.24 13.04
C ILE A 313 14.97 1.02 12.29
N ARG A 314 16.09 0.92 13.01
CA ARG A 314 17.42 0.70 12.42
C ARG A 314 17.42 -0.52 11.49
N ARG A 315 16.88 -1.66 11.93
CA ARG A 315 16.92 -2.90 11.13
C ARG A 315 16.10 -2.85 9.84
N HIS A 316 15.12 -1.97 9.74
CA HIS A 316 14.29 -1.81 8.54
C HIS A 316 14.81 -0.73 7.60
N HIS A 317 15.65 0.19 8.07
CA HIS A 317 16.08 1.33 7.24
C HIS A 317 17.59 1.42 7.04
N ARG A 318 18.41 0.61 7.73
CA ARG A 318 19.87 0.64 7.61
C ARG A 318 20.46 -0.76 7.63
N ILE A 319 21.28 -1.07 6.63
CA ILE A 319 22.15 -2.25 6.67
C ILE A 319 23.33 -1.93 7.59
N PHE A 320 23.47 -2.69 8.68
CA PHE A 320 24.56 -2.53 9.65
C PHE A 320 25.49 -3.75 9.72
N VAL A 321 25.33 -4.68 8.78
CA VAL A 321 26.16 -5.86 8.60
C VAL A 321 27.07 -5.67 7.39
N ASN A 322 28.36 -6.01 7.53
CA ASN A 322 29.32 -5.94 6.42
C ASN A 322 29.44 -7.26 5.64
N GLU A 323 29.06 -8.37 6.28
CA GLU A 323 29.08 -9.71 5.72
C GLU A 323 27.87 -10.49 6.24
N VAL A 324 27.20 -11.21 5.34
CA VAL A 324 26.05 -12.05 5.66
C VAL A 324 26.30 -13.45 5.10
N ALA A 325 26.46 -14.43 6.00
CA ALA A 325 26.67 -15.83 5.65
C ALA A 325 27.82 -16.06 4.63
N GLY A 326 28.94 -15.32 4.71
CA GLY A 326 30.06 -15.44 3.77
C GLY A 326 30.02 -14.47 2.58
N VAL A 327 28.91 -13.78 2.38
CA VAL A 327 28.75 -12.77 1.32
C VAL A 327 29.03 -11.39 1.90
N ILE A 328 30.09 -10.75 1.43
CA ILE A 328 30.46 -9.36 1.74
C ILE A 328 29.49 -8.43 1.02
N VAL A 329 28.90 -7.48 1.75
CA VAL A 329 27.86 -6.55 1.24
C VAL A 329 28.26 -5.07 1.37
N ASP A 330 29.51 -4.79 1.73
CA ASP A 330 30.01 -3.44 2.06
C ASP A 330 30.26 -2.51 0.85
N THR A 331 30.19 -3.03 -0.38
CA THR A 331 30.46 -2.27 -1.62
C THR A 331 29.27 -1.51 -2.15
N VAL A 332 28.07 -1.88 -1.72
CA VAL A 332 26.81 -1.28 -2.17
C VAL A 332 26.28 -0.38 -1.06
N GLN A 333 25.78 0.79 -1.43
CA GLN A 333 25.07 1.66 -0.52
C GLN A 333 23.59 1.31 -0.59
N PHE A 334 23.08 0.64 0.43
CA PHE A 334 21.66 0.35 0.56
C PHE A 334 20.93 1.51 1.23
N ALA A 335 19.78 1.89 0.67
CA ALA A 335 18.91 2.91 1.23
C ALA A 335 17.45 2.45 1.21
N SER A 336 16.66 2.96 2.16
CA SER A 336 15.21 2.76 2.16
C SER A 336 14.51 3.83 1.31
N PRO A 337 13.33 3.56 0.72
CA PRO A 337 12.55 4.52 -0.07
C PRO A 337 12.37 5.89 0.60
N VAL A 338 12.22 5.92 1.93
CA VAL A 338 12.06 7.14 2.74
C VAL A 338 13.25 8.11 2.58
N HIS A 339 14.44 7.61 2.25
CA HIS A 339 15.64 8.42 2.04
C HIS A 339 15.86 8.82 0.56
N CYS A 340 15.20 8.13 -0.37
CA CYS A 340 15.44 8.31 -1.80
C CYS A 340 14.49 9.34 -2.41
N ARG A 341 15.06 10.51 -2.71
CA ARG A 341 14.38 11.69 -3.28
C ARG A 341 13.99 11.56 -4.76
N SER A 342 14.02 10.35 -5.33
CA SER A 342 13.95 10.16 -6.79
C SER A 342 12.52 10.13 -7.37
N SER A 343 11.48 10.10 -6.53
CA SER A 343 10.08 10.12 -6.98
C SER A 343 9.21 10.93 -6.03
N ASP A 344 8.42 11.86 -6.59
CA ASP A 344 7.42 12.71 -5.90
C ASP A 344 6.26 11.91 -5.23
N LEU A 345 6.34 10.57 -5.22
CA LEU A 345 5.28 9.67 -4.77
C LEU A 345 5.52 9.01 -3.41
N ASN A 346 6.73 9.13 -2.84
CA ASN A 346 7.06 8.47 -1.57
C ASN A 346 6.92 9.43 -0.40
N GLU A 347 6.17 9.02 0.63
CA GLU A 347 6.09 9.75 1.90
C GLU A 347 7.51 9.93 2.49
N PRO A 348 7.86 11.13 2.97
CA PRO A 348 9.22 11.43 3.45
C PRO A 348 9.52 10.87 4.84
N TYR A 349 8.60 10.10 5.41
CA TYR A 349 8.71 9.42 6.70
C TYR A 349 7.99 8.08 6.65
N ALA A 350 8.39 7.17 7.53
CA ALA A 350 7.59 6.00 7.89
C ALA A 350 6.63 6.38 9.03
N THR A 351 5.64 5.53 9.30
CA THR A 351 4.76 5.68 10.47
C THR A 351 4.90 4.49 11.39
N GLU A 352 4.99 4.74 12.70
CA GLU A 352 5.06 3.67 13.69
C GLU A 352 4.37 4.05 14.99
N LYS A 353 3.77 3.04 15.64
CA LYS A 353 3.24 3.19 17.00
C LYS A 353 4.38 3.02 18.00
N MET A 354 5.12 4.09 18.27
CA MET A 354 6.33 4.08 19.10
C MET A 354 6.10 3.54 20.52
N SER A 355 4.88 3.66 21.07
CA SER A 355 4.53 3.07 22.37
C SER A 355 4.55 1.54 22.39
N ARG A 356 4.55 0.89 21.22
CA ARG A 356 4.49 -0.57 21.03
C ARG A 356 5.62 -1.12 20.15
N VAL A 357 6.59 -0.28 19.76
CA VAL A 357 7.68 -0.70 18.90
C VAL A 357 8.46 -1.88 19.55
N PRO A 358 8.65 -3.01 18.84
CA PRO A 358 9.40 -4.14 19.36
C PRO A 358 10.78 -3.76 19.89
N GLY A 359 11.13 -4.23 21.08
CA GLY A 359 12.40 -3.89 21.74
C GLY A 359 12.46 -2.47 22.34
N GLY A 360 11.45 -1.63 22.11
CA GLY A 360 11.38 -0.26 22.60
C GLY A 360 12.35 0.70 21.91
N TYR A 361 12.44 1.91 22.45
CA TYR A 361 13.37 2.94 22.01
C TYR A 361 13.96 3.68 23.20
N LYS A 362 15.13 4.30 23.02
CA LYS A 362 15.77 5.18 24.01
C LYS A 362 15.77 6.61 23.48
N ALA A 363 15.21 7.54 24.26
CA ALA A 363 15.31 8.97 23.98
C ALA A 363 16.75 9.46 24.16
N LEU A 364 17.30 10.09 23.12
CA LEU A 364 18.63 10.70 23.13
C LEU A 364 18.58 12.21 23.41
N SER A 365 17.42 12.85 23.23
CA SER A 365 17.15 14.25 23.53
C SER A 365 15.84 14.42 24.31
N GLN A 366 15.60 15.60 24.88
CA GLN A 366 14.24 16.01 25.21
C GLN A 366 13.43 16.26 23.92
N PRO A 367 12.09 16.26 24.01
CA PRO A 367 11.24 16.82 22.97
C PRO A 367 11.65 18.26 22.63
N PHE A 368 11.72 18.58 21.34
CA PHE A 368 11.94 19.94 20.84
C PHE A 368 10.76 20.35 19.93
N LEU A 369 10.41 21.63 19.93
CA LEU A 369 9.40 22.17 19.03
C LEU A 369 9.99 22.29 17.63
N ALA A 370 9.50 21.50 16.69
CA ALA A 370 9.96 21.47 15.31
C ALA A 370 9.28 22.53 14.44
N LEU A 371 7.96 22.69 14.58
CA LEU A 371 7.17 23.60 13.77
C LEU A 371 5.86 23.98 14.47
N THR A 372 5.37 25.18 14.22
CA THR A 372 4.02 25.63 14.60
C THR A 372 3.21 26.01 13.36
N ALA A 373 1.91 25.78 13.44
CA ALA A 373 0.95 26.12 12.39
C ALA A 373 -0.30 26.77 13.00
N ASP A 374 -0.62 27.98 12.56
CA ASP A 374 -1.90 28.64 12.84
C ASP A 374 -2.84 28.45 11.64
N PHE A 375 -3.81 27.56 11.79
CA PHE A 375 -4.77 27.22 10.73
C PHE A 375 -5.81 28.33 10.51
N ASN A 376 -5.87 29.34 11.39
CA ASN A 376 -6.66 30.54 11.21
C ASN A 376 -5.89 31.70 10.56
N SER A 377 -4.63 31.50 10.18
CA SER A 377 -3.79 32.50 9.51
C SER A 377 -3.41 32.06 8.10
N LEU A 378 -4.05 32.65 7.08
CA LEU A 378 -3.69 32.41 5.68
C LEU A 378 -2.21 32.70 5.39
N GLN A 379 -1.65 33.73 6.02
CA GLN A 379 -0.23 34.06 5.89
C GLN A 379 0.67 32.94 6.43
N ASP A 380 0.27 32.31 7.54
CA ASP A 380 1.04 31.23 8.14
C ASP A 380 0.95 29.94 7.31
N LEU A 381 -0.23 29.62 6.78
CA LEU A 381 -0.43 28.54 5.83
C LEU A 381 0.43 28.72 4.56
N GLU A 382 0.43 29.92 3.97
CA GLU A 382 1.26 30.23 2.79
C GLU A 382 2.77 30.17 3.10
N ARG A 383 3.18 30.54 4.33
CA ARG A 383 4.57 30.36 4.80
C ARG A 383 4.94 28.89 4.85
N ILE A 384 4.08 28.02 5.38
CA ILE A 384 4.33 26.58 5.44
C ILE A 384 4.42 26.00 4.01
N ALA A 385 3.45 26.33 3.16
CA ALA A 385 3.40 25.89 1.76
C ALA A 385 4.60 26.38 0.93
N SER A 386 5.25 27.48 1.31
CA SER A 386 6.48 27.95 0.64
C SER A 386 7.68 27.00 0.81
N GLY A 387 7.59 26.03 1.73
CA GLY A 387 8.64 25.05 1.99
C GLY A 387 9.89 25.64 2.64
N LYS A 388 9.82 26.86 3.20
CA LYS A 388 10.99 27.53 3.81
C LYS A 388 11.57 26.69 4.94
N THR A 389 12.86 26.38 4.83
CA THR A 389 13.61 25.61 5.83
C THR A 389 13.92 26.41 7.09
N CYS A 390 13.75 25.78 8.24
CA CYS A 390 14.15 26.26 9.56
C CYS A 390 15.22 25.34 10.14
N ARG A 391 16.36 25.89 10.59
CA ARG A 391 17.43 25.11 11.22
C ARG A 391 17.24 25.05 12.72
N ILE A 392 17.29 23.84 13.28
CA ILE A 392 17.15 23.56 14.71
C ILE A 392 18.44 22.90 15.22
N SER A 393 18.82 23.27 16.45
CA SER A 393 19.95 22.70 17.18
C SER A 393 19.44 21.97 18.41
N VAL A 394 19.76 20.68 18.52
CA VAL A 394 19.28 19.80 19.60
C VAL A 394 20.47 19.19 20.33
N VAL A 395 20.54 19.41 21.64
CA VAL A 395 21.60 18.86 22.48
C VAL A 395 21.25 17.42 22.89
N VAL A 396 22.18 16.51 22.65
CA VAL A 396 22.10 15.12 23.09
C VAL A 396 22.28 15.07 24.60
N GLN A 397 21.38 14.37 25.28
CA GLN A 397 21.38 14.22 26.74
C GLN A 397 21.82 12.83 27.18
N GLU A 398 21.64 11.85 26.30
CA GLU A 398 21.87 10.44 26.59
C GLU A 398 22.74 9.85 25.49
N GLN A 399 23.73 9.04 25.88
CA GLN A 399 24.55 8.33 24.88
C GLN A 399 23.73 7.25 24.17
N GLY A 400 23.98 7.05 22.88
CA GLY A 400 23.32 6.02 22.08
C GLY A 400 23.60 6.14 20.60
N LEU A 401 22.91 5.32 19.82
CA LEU A 401 22.98 5.34 18.35
C LEU A 401 21.85 6.18 17.78
N LEU A 402 22.22 7.16 16.96
CA LEU A 402 21.33 8.03 16.21
C LEU A 402 20.64 7.24 15.10
N ASP A 403 19.44 6.74 15.35
CA ASP A 403 18.71 5.90 14.40
C ASP A 403 17.64 6.65 13.62
N CYS A 404 16.87 7.50 14.30
CA CYS A 404 15.85 8.31 13.65
C CYS A 404 15.49 9.54 14.47
N PHE A 405 14.81 10.48 13.80
CA PHE A 405 13.93 11.43 14.48
C PHE A 405 12.53 10.84 14.51
N ILE A 406 11.84 10.97 15.63
CA ILE A 406 10.40 10.75 15.69
C ILE A 406 9.70 12.07 15.91
N THR A 407 8.52 12.22 15.33
CA THR A 407 7.69 13.40 15.50
C THR A 407 6.27 13.03 15.86
N TRP A 408 5.63 13.94 16.58
CA TRP A 408 4.21 13.91 16.91
C TRP A 408 3.72 15.35 16.97
N PHE A 409 2.42 15.56 17.12
CA PHE A 409 1.85 16.90 17.21
C PHE A 409 0.85 17.03 18.34
N VAL A 410 0.67 18.28 18.76
CA VAL A 410 -0.46 18.72 19.58
C VAL A 410 -1.36 19.56 18.69
N LEU A 411 -2.58 19.08 18.50
CA LEU A 411 -3.62 19.74 17.72
C LEU A 411 -4.50 20.57 18.65
N HIS A 412 -4.49 21.89 18.47
CA HIS A 412 -5.32 22.81 19.25
C HIS A 412 -6.66 22.97 18.51
N LEU A 413 -7.74 22.44 19.08
CA LEU A 413 -9.07 22.52 18.47
C LEU A 413 -9.68 23.90 18.69
N ASP A 414 -9.55 24.41 19.91
CA ASP A 414 -9.88 25.76 20.34
C ASP A 414 -8.92 26.19 21.47
N ASN A 415 -9.25 27.25 22.21
CA ASN A 415 -8.42 27.74 23.32
C ASN A 415 -8.41 26.83 24.56
N GLU A 416 -9.33 25.88 24.67
CA GLU A 416 -9.54 25.04 25.85
C GLU A 416 -9.29 23.54 25.58
N HIS A 417 -9.36 23.12 24.32
CA HIS A 417 -9.34 21.72 23.91
C HIS A 417 -8.18 21.43 22.96
N SER A 418 -7.39 20.42 23.29
CA SER A 418 -6.31 19.92 22.45
C SER A 418 -6.21 18.39 22.43
N LEU A 419 -5.58 17.87 21.39
CA LEU A 419 -5.28 16.46 21.19
C LEU A 419 -3.79 16.29 20.96
N SER A 420 -3.14 15.37 21.67
CA SER A 420 -1.71 15.07 21.50
C SER A 420 -1.54 13.68 20.91
N THR A 421 -0.67 13.55 19.92
CA THR A 421 -0.26 12.26 19.34
C THR A 421 1.08 11.78 19.89
N ALA A 422 1.51 12.30 21.04
CA ALA A 422 2.75 11.89 21.69
C ALA A 422 2.82 10.38 21.95
N PRO A 423 4.02 9.77 21.91
CA PRO A 423 4.17 8.33 22.16
C PRO A 423 3.78 7.91 23.59
N SER A 424 3.67 8.86 24.52
CA SER A 424 3.17 8.65 25.88
C SER A 424 1.64 8.58 25.99
N GLU A 425 0.91 8.93 24.92
CA GLU A 425 -0.55 8.96 24.88
C GLU A 425 -1.10 7.75 24.12
N GLU A 426 -2.23 7.21 24.59
CA GLU A 426 -2.96 6.17 23.87
C GLU A 426 -4.00 6.84 22.96
N THR A 427 -3.72 6.84 21.66
CA THR A 427 -4.52 7.50 20.61
C THR A 427 -4.68 6.62 19.38
N CYS A 428 -5.58 7.00 18.48
CA CYS A 428 -5.67 6.38 17.15
C CYS A 428 -4.47 6.65 16.23
N TRP A 429 -3.73 7.74 16.46
CA TRP A 429 -2.61 8.18 15.62
C TRP A 429 -1.30 7.44 15.89
N GLU A 430 -0.50 7.28 14.84
CA GLU A 430 0.90 6.86 14.91
C GLU A 430 1.84 8.07 15.00
N GLN A 431 3.14 7.83 15.12
CA GLN A 431 4.17 8.87 15.05
C GLN A 431 4.88 8.80 13.69
N ALA A 432 5.20 9.96 13.11
CA ALA A 432 6.03 10.01 11.92
C ALA A 432 7.51 9.79 12.30
N VAL A 433 8.17 8.90 11.57
CA VAL A 433 9.54 8.43 11.80
C VAL A 433 10.41 8.82 10.61
N PHE A 434 11.51 9.52 10.88
CA PHE A 434 12.49 9.97 9.92
C PHE A 434 13.80 9.21 10.14
N PRO A 435 14.04 8.08 9.43
CA PRO A 435 15.23 7.26 9.62
C PRO A 435 16.51 7.98 9.18
N ILE A 436 17.57 7.84 9.97
CA ILE A 436 18.88 8.43 9.71
C ILE A 436 19.78 7.40 9.03
N GLN A 437 20.22 7.76 7.82
CA GLN A 437 21.06 6.93 6.96
C GLN A 437 22.26 7.74 6.45
N ASN A 438 23.21 7.04 5.82
CA ASN A 438 24.32 7.64 5.08
C ASN A 438 25.30 8.50 5.91
N LEU A 439 25.34 8.29 7.22
CA LEU A 439 26.47 8.74 8.03
C LEU A 439 27.65 7.76 7.90
N PRO A 440 28.90 8.25 8.05
CA PRO A 440 30.05 7.41 8.33
C PRO A 440 29.80 6.48 9.53
N ALA A 441 30.50 5.34 9.60
CA ALA A 441 30.24 4.32 10.64
C ALA A 441 30.38 4.87 12.08
N ASP A 442 31.27 5.83 12.31
CA ASP A 442 31.48 6.55 13.56
C ASP A 442 30.53 7.74 13.77
N GLY A 443 29.77 8.14 12.74
CA GLY A 443 28.83 9.26 12.78
C GLY A 443 27.53 8.97 13.52
N TYR A 444 27.14 7.70 13.66
CA TYR A 444 25.87 7.34 14.31
C TYR A 444 25.93 7.35 15.83
N PHE A 445 27.08 7.08 16.44
CA PHE A 445 27.17 7.07 17.90
C PHE A 445 27.30 8.51 18.42
N VAL A 446 26.46 8.89 19.39
CA VAL A 446 26.43 10.23 19.99
C VAL A 446 26.60 10.18 21.51
N ASN A 447 27.21 11.22 22.08
CA ASN A 447 27.44 11.36 23.51
C ASN A 447 26.67 12.55 24.09
N PRO A 448 26.36 12.55 25.40
CA PRO A 448 25.81 13.72 26.09
C PRO A 448 26.68 14.96 25.85
N GLY A 449 26.05 16.07 25.44
CA GLY A 449 26.70 17.31 25.07
C GLY A 449 27.02 17.45 23.58
N ASP A 450 26.96 16.37 22.78
CA ASP A 450 26.95 16.50 21.32
C ASP A 450 25.71 17.29 20.88
N THR A 451 25.81 18.03 19.79
CA THR A 451 24.72 18.85 19.24
C THR A 451 24.36 18.36 17.84
N VAL A 452 23.11 17.98 17.66
CA VAL A 452 22.56 17.57 16.37
C VAL A 452 21.92 18.78 15.70
N LEU A 453 22.43 19.16 14.53
CA LEU A 453 21.83 20.18 13.68
C LEU A 453 20.92 19.50 12.66
N LEU A 454 19.66 19.94 12.59
CA LEU A 454 18.70 19.45 11.61
C LEU A 454 17.96 20.61 10.93
N ASP A 455 17.54 20.38 9.70
CA ASP A 455 16.71 21.27 8.91
C ASP A 455 15.27 20.73 8.91
N VAL A 456 14.33 21.57 9.33
CA VAL A 456 12.89 21.30 9.31
C VAL A 456 12.25 22.09 8.18
N SER A 457 11.53 21.42 7.30
CA SER A 457 10.86 22.05 6.17
C SER A 457 9.54 21.35 5.83
N CYS A 458 8.71 22.00 5.01
CA CYS A 458 7.47 21.42 4.50
C CYS A 458 7.28 21.59 2.98
N PRO A 459 8.26 21.20 2.15
CA PRO A 459 8.09 21.25 0.70
C PRO A 459 6.95 20.30 0.29
N ASP A 460 6.18 20.71 -0.72
CA ASP A 460 5.03 19.96 -1.24
C ASP A 460 4.00 19.58 -0.15
N CYS A 461 3.94 20.38 0.92
CA CYS A 461 3.08 20.16 2.08
C CYS A 461 3.34 18.87 2.86
N TYR A 462 4.56 18.30 2.82
CA TYR A 462 4.95 17.21 3.73
C TYR A 462 6.03 17.64 4.71
N LEU A 463 5.89 17.27 5.99
CA LEU A 463 6.93 17.49 6.99
C LEU A 463 8.22 16.75 6.62
N ARG A 464 9.35 17.44 6.69
CA ARG A 464 10.69 16.87 6.50
C ARG A 464 11.64 17.30 7.61
N LEU A 465 12.36 16.33 8.15
CA LEU A 465 13.47 16.52 9.08
C LEU A 465 14.74 15.92 8.46
N ASP A 466 15.64 16.79 7.99
CA ASP A 466 16.92 16.38 7.41
C ASP A 466 18.05 16.62 8.40
N LEU A 467 18.85 15.58 8.69
CA LEU A 467 20.07 15.74 9.48
C LEU A 467 21.10 16.54 8.69
N VAL A 468 21.56 17.66 9.24
CA VAL A 468 22.63 18.48 8.65
C VAL A 468 24.00 17.97 9.10
N THR A 469 24.24 17.88 10.41
CA THR A 469 25.49 17.40 10.98
C THR A 469 25.39 17.13 12.48
N VAL A 470 26.38 16.43 13.04
CA VAL A 470 26.56 16.23 14.48
C VAL A 470 27.84 16.94 14.93
N ILE A 471 27.69 17.97 15.77
CA ILE A 471 28.80 18.72 16.37
C ILE A 471 29.19 18.04 17.68
N ARG A 472 30.45 17.61 17.79
CA ARG A 472 30.96 16.89 18.96
C ARG A 472 31.24 17.83 20.14
N ALA A 473 30.93 17.39 21.35
CA ALA A 473 31.24 18.12 22.58
C ALA A 473 32.75 18.44 22.66
N GLY A 474 33.09 19.71 22.89
CA GLY A 474 34.49 20.18 22.99
C GLY A 474 35.13 20.61 21.67
N ALA A 475 34.45 20.48 20.52
CA ALA A 475 34.94 21.02 19.24
C ALA A 475 34.80 22.55 19.12
N ALA A 476 34.10 23.21 20.07
CA ALA A 476 33.82 24.65 20.08
C ALA A 476 34.95 25.53 20.66
N ASP A 477 36.12 24.98 20.99
CA ASP A 477 37.27 25.75 21.53
C ASP A 477 38.17 26.38 20.43
N SER A 478 37.82 26.23 19.14
CA SER A 478 38.37 27.07 18.07
C SER A 478 37.42 28.25 17.83
N GLY A 479 37.66 29.35 18.54
CA GLY A 479 36.75 30.47 18.69
C GLY A 479 36.13 31.01 17.39
N VAL A 480 34.80 31.01 17.38
CA VAL A 480 33.97 31.98 16.66
C VAL A 480 32.85 32.37 17.61
N SER A 481 32.82 33.63 18.02
CA SER A 481 31.80 34.21 18.91
C SER A 481 30.44 34.26 18.21
N THR A 482 29.38 33.87 18.91
CA THR A 482 28.00 33.74 18.42
C THR A 482 27.21 35.05 18.32
N ASP A 483 27.87 36.22 18.29
CA ASP A 483 27.17 37.53 18.33
C ASP A 483 27.37 38.42 17.10
N ASP A 484 27.97 37.93 16.02
CA ASP A 484 28.11 38.73 14.79
C ASP A 484 28.13 37.84 13.54
N MET A 485 26.94 37.44 13.06
CA MET A 485 26.77 36.82 11.74
C MET A 485 25.54 37.44 11.05
N THR A 486 25.60 38.75 10.87
CA THR A 486 24.79 39.44 9.86
C THR A 486 25.61 39.62 8.58
N MET A 487 25.11 39.05 7.47
CA MET A 487 25.31 39.54 6.10
C MET A 487 26.74 39.61 5.52
N GLU A 488 27.68 38.73 5.91
CA GLU A 488 28.91 38.53 5.13
C GLU A 488 29.34 37.05 5.15
N SER A 489 28.76 36.22 4.28
CA SER A 489 29.45 35.07 3.68
C SER A 489 28.60 34.30 2.64
N GLU A 490 27.81 34.97 1.79
CA GLU A 490 27.21 34.27 0.63
C GLU A 490 28.28 33.60 -0.25
N VAL A 491 29.51 34.10 -0.22
CA VAL A 491 30.66 33.52 -0.93
C VAL A 491 31.23 32.29 -0.21
N ASP A 492 31.40 32.31 1.12
CA ASP A 492 31.89 31.13 1.85
C ASP A 492 30.81 30.05 2.03
N LEU A 493 29.51 30.43 2.02
CA LEU A 493 28.40 29.49 1.99
C LEU A 493 28.27 28.82 0.62
N CYS A 494 28.53 29.55 -0.47
CA CYS A 494 28.62 28.96 -1.81
C CYS A 494 29.85 28.06 -1.94
N ASP A 495 30.99 28.39 -1.32
CA ASP A 495 32.16 27.50 -1.30
C ASP A 495 31.96 26.29 -0.39
N ALA A 496 31.24 26.41 0.73
CA ALA A 496 30.85 25.29 1.58
C ALA A 496 29.76 24.40 0.93
N LEU A 497 28.80 24.99 0.20
CA LEU A 497 27.81 24.27 -0.59
C LEU A 497 28.43 23.63 -1.84
N ALA A 498 29.42 24.27 -2.45
CA ALA A 498 30.24 23.69 -3.51
C ALA A 498 31.11 22.55 -2.94
N SER A 499 31.61 22.66 -1.71
CA SER A 499 32.33 21.59 -1.01
C SER A 499 31.40 20.42 -0.63
N LEU A 500 30.12 20.67 -0.38
CA LEU A 500 29.09 19.64 -0.17
C LEU A 500 28.62 19.00 -1.49
N HIS A 501 28.69 19.72 -2.61
CA HIS A 501 28.42 19.19 -3.96
C HIS A 501 29.68 18.66 -4.67
N THR A 502 30.88 18.85 -4.10
CA THR A 502 32.16 18.40 -4.67
C THR A 502 33.11 17.80 -3.63
N THR A 503 32.60 17.10 -2.63
CA THR A 503 33.31 15.92 -2.10
C THR A 503 33.22 14.78 -3.11
N HIS A 504 33.79 15.01 -4.29
CA HIS A 504 34.51 13.96 -5.01
C HIS A 504 35.71 13.58 -4.14
N GLN A 505 35.44 12.81 -3.07
CA GLN A 505 36.44 11.91 -2.56
C GLN A 505 36.81 11.02 -3.75
N THR A 506 38.09 11.04 -4.10
CA THR A 506 38.73 9.98 -4.85
C THR A 506 38.56 8.68 -4.05
N GLY A 507 37.42 8.04 -4.27
CA GLY A 507 36.92 6.84 -3.64
C GLY A 507 35.82 6.31 -4.54
N THR A 508 35.86 5.03 -4.85
CA THR A 508 34.90 4.32 -5.70
C THR A 508 33.46 4.75 -5.40
N VAL A 509 32.74 5.31 -6.38
CA VAL A 509 31.31 5.60 -6.27
C VAL A 509 30.62 4.29 -5.91
N ARG A 510 30.10 4.17 -4.69
CA ARG A 510 29.31 3.01 -4.28
C ARG A 510 27.99 3.08 -5.03
N GLU A 511 27.60 1.97 -5.64
CA GLU A 511 26.31 1.84 -6.29
C GLU A 511 25.20 1.98 -5.24
N LEU A 512 24.23 2.88 -5.49
CA LEU A 512 23.06 3.06 -4.63
C LEU A 512 22.00 2.03 -5.01
N CYS A 513 21.56 1.23 -4.04
CA CYS A 513 20.48 0.26 -4.18
C CYS A 513 19.35 0.63 -3.22
N VAL A 514 18.15 0.92 -3.76
CA VAL A 514 16.97 1.19 -2.94
C VAL A 514 16.29 -0.14 -2.65
N LEU A 515 16.03 -0.42 -1.38
CA LEU A 515 15.38 -1.65 -0.93
C LEU A 515 14.19 -1.33 -0.03
N GLU A 516 13.12 -2.09 -0.19
CA GLU A 516 11.97 -2.00 0.70
C GLU A 516 12.39 -2.28 2.15
N PRO A 517 11.73 -1.67 3.17
CA PRO A 517 12.13 -1.83 4.55
C PRO A 517 12.20 -3.30 5.01
N ILE A 518 11.35 -4.16 4.44
CA ILE A 518 11.34 -5.60 4.72
C ILE A 518 12.55 -6.32 4.12
N GLU A 519 13.05 -5.89 2.96
CA GLU A 519 14.23 -6.46 2.31
C GLU A 519 15.51 -6.06 3.07
N ILE A 520 15.57 -4.82 3.55
CA ILE A 520 16.64 -4.35 4.45
C ILE A 520 16.63 -5.17 5.74
N ALA A 521 15.46 -5.38 6.34
CA ALA A 521 15.30 -6.22 7.52
C ALA A 521 15.71 -7.68 7.27
N LEU A 522 15.39 -8.22 6.09
CA LEU A 522 15.80 -9.56 5.69
C LEU A 522 17.32 -9.66 5.64
N LEU A 523 18.02 -8.74 4.96
CA LEU A 523 19.48 -8.71 4.89
C LEU A 523 20.15 -8.61 6.27
N ASN A 524 19.58 -7.82 7.18
CA ASN A 524 20.04 -7.75 8.57
C ASN A 524 19.76 -9.05 9.37
N ASN A 525 18.90 -9.95 8.88
CA ASN A 525 18.61 -11.25 9.49
C ASN A 525 19.70 -12.28 9.17
N VAL A 526 20.82 -12.19 9.89
CA VAL A 526 21.96 -13.12 9.73
C VAL A 526 21.57 -14.58 9.98
N THR A 527 20.64 -14.83 10.91
CA THR A 527 20.20 -16.19 11.27
C THR A 527 19.47 -16.87 10.11
N TYR A 528 18.62 -16.13 9.40
CA TYR A 528 17.94 -16.60 8.17
C TYR A 528 18.97 -17.08 7.14
N HIS A 529 19.89 -16.20 6.77
CA HIS A 529 20.90 -16.49 5.75
C HIS A 529 21.84 -17.63 6.14
N GLN A 530 22.27 -17.68 7.41
CA GLN A 530 23.13 -18.75 7.89
C GLN A 530 22.40 -20.11 7.89
N SER A 531 21.09 -20.11 8.16
CA SER A 531 20.27 -21.33 8.10
C SER A 531 20.16 -21.86 6.68
N PHE A 532 19.92 -20.98 5.69
CA PHE A 532 19.95 -21.36 4.28
C PHE A 532 21.32 -21.87 3.83
N LYS A 533 22.40 -21.17 4.18
CA LYS A 533 23.78 -21.64 3.90
C LYS A 533 24.00 -23.07 4.40
N ASN A 534 23.61 -23.33 5.66
CA ASN A 534 23.76 -24.65 6.28
C ASN A 534 22.91 -25.72 5.59
N ALA A 535 21.67 -25.39 5.19
CA ALA A 535 20.78 -26.32 4.50
C ALA A 535 21.28 -26.66 3.10
N ILE A 536 21.61 -25.64 2.30
CA ILE A 536 22.12 -25.79 0.93
C ILE A 536 23.45 -26.58 0.95
N SER A 537 24.36 -26.25 1.88
CA SER A 537 25.65 -26.94 2.03
C SER A 537 25.49 -28.44 2.31
N LYS A 538 24.49 -28.82 3.13
CA LYS A 538 24.17 -30.23 3.40
C LYS A 538 23.67 -30.97 2.16
N VAL A 539 22.79 -30.34 1.37
CA VAL A 539 22.27 -30.92 0.12
C VAL A 539 23.40 -31.10 -0.89
N ILE A 540 24.21 -30.06 -1.12
CA ILE A 540 25.37 -30.10 -2.01
C ILE A 540 26.33 -31.23 -1.59
N SER A 541 26.70 -31.26 -0.31
CA SER A 541 27.61 -32.30 0.22
C SER A 541 27.07 -33.72 0.02
N ALA A 542 25.75 -33.92 0.16
CA ALA A 542 25.13 -35.22 -0.05
C ALA A 542 25.12 -35.65 -1.52
N LEU A 543 24.85 -34.72 -2.44
CA LEU A 543 24.83 -34.98 -3.88
C LEU A 543 26.23 -35.24 -4.43
N THR A 544 27.21 -34.40 -4.08
CA THR A 544 28.62 -34.57 -4.51
C THR A 544 29.23 -35.89 -3.99
N ARG A 545 28.88 -36.32 -2.76
CA ARG A 545 29.32 -37.64 -2.25
C ARG A 545 28.71 -38.81 -3.02
N ARG A 546 27.44 -38.70 -3.45
CA ARG A 546 26.79 -39.75 -4.25
C ARG A 546 27.48 -39.92 -5.61
N GLU A 547 27.76 -38.82 -6.29
CA GLU A 547 28.45 -38.83 -7.59
C GLU A 547 29.86 -39.45 -7.49
N ASN A 548 30.63 -39.07 -6.47
CA ASN A 548 31.94 -39.66 -6.20
C ASN A 548 31.86 -41.14 -5.76
N GLY A 549 30.76 -41.55 -5.13
CA GLY A 549 30.51 -42.95 -4.73
C GLY A 549 30.15 -43.86 -5.91
N THR A 550 29.43 -43.34 -6.91
CA THR A 550 29.09 -44.05 -8.16
C THR A 550 30.27 -44.24 -9.13
N LEU A 551 31.37 -43.50 -8.94
CA LEU A 551 32.60 -43.62 -9.75
C LEU A 551 33.54 -44.76 -9.31
N ARG A 552 33.14 -45.62 -8.35
CA ARG A 552 33.90 -46.82 -7.98
C ARG A 552 33.41 -48.05 -8.76
N ASN A 553 34.17 -48.48 -9.77
CA ASN A 553 33.99 -49.79 -10.41
C ASN A 553 34.42 -50.94 -9.49
N GLU A 554 33.92 -52.15 -9.76
CA GLU A 554 34.11 -53.42 -9.01
C GLU A 554 35.57 -53.81 -8.69
N ASN A 555 36.58 -53.09 -9.22
CA ASN A 555 38.00 -53.35 -9.00
C ASN A 555 38.75 -52.26 -8.19
N GLY A 556 38.05 -51.30 -7.57
CA GLY A 556 38.66 -50.41 -6.56
C GLY A 556 39.74 -49.43 -7.06
N ALA A 557 39.82 -49.14 -8.37
CA ALA A 557 40.72 -48.12 -8.92
C ALA A 557 39.99 -46.77 -9.12
N LEU A 558 40.64 -45.67 -8.71
CA LEU A 558 40.17 -44.29 -8.94
C LEU A 558 40.26 -43.94 -10.44
N ALA A 559 39.16 -43.46 -11.02
CA ALA A 559 39.17 -42.85 -12.36
C ALA A 559 39.98 -41.53 -12.35
N PRO A 560 40.55 -41.08 -13.48
CA PRO A 560 41.39 -39.88 -13.54
C PRO A 560 40.63 -38.63 -13.07
N GLU A 561 41.30 -37.76 -12.30
CA GLU A 561 40.77 -36.60 -11.56
C GLU A 561 40.18 -35.45 -12.41
N GLU A 562 39.95 -35.61 -13.71
CA GLU A 562 39.33 -34.60 -14.57
C GLU A 562 38.08 -35.14 -15.27
N CYS A 563 37.08 -35.56 -14.48
CA CYS A 563 35.70 -35.56 -14.98
C CYS A 563 35.11 -34.19 -14.73
N PHE A 564 34.73 -33.48 -15.80
CA PHE A 564 33.91 -32.27 -15.72
C PHE A 564 32.57 -32.62 -15.06
N LEU A 565 32.52 -32.64 -13.72
CA LEU A 565 31.27 -32.80 -12.98
C LEU A 565 30.35 -31.64 -13.37
N ASP A 566 29.15 -31.94 -13.85
CA ASP A 566 28.16 -30.92 -14.14
C ASP A 566 27.92 -30.08 -12.86
N PRO A 567 27.73 -28.76 -12.97
CA PRO A 567 27.42 -27.95 -11.81
C PRO A 567 26.07 -28.37 -11.22
N LEU A 568 25.94 -28.27 -9.90
CA LEU A 568 24.64 -28.39 -9.26
C LEU A 568 23.82 -27.13 -9.56
N TYR A 569 22.55 -27.31 -9.92
CA TYR A 569 21.66 -26.21 -10.30
C TYR A 569 20.80 -25.80 -9.10
N VAL A 570 20.87 -24.52 -8.70
CA VAL A 570 20.07 -23.96 -7.59
C VAL A 570 19.21 -22.84 -8.13
N LEU A 571 17.89 -22.95 -7.99
CA LEU A 571 16.93 -21.91 -8.36
C LEU A 571 16.39 -21.22 -7.11
N ASP A 572 16.54 -19.91 -7.05
CA ASP A 572 15.85 -19.05 -6.10
C ASP A 572 14.62 -18.42 -6.77
N VAL A 573 13.45 -18.62 -6.17
CA VAL A 573 12.15 -18.09 -6.62
C VAL A 573 11.58 -17.12 -5.57
N SER A 574 12.44 -16.51 -4.75
CA SER A 574 12.03 -15.43 -3.85
C SER A 574 11.53 -14.21 -4.63
N GLU A 575 10.54 -13.53 -4.07
CA GLU A 575 10.08 -12.23 -4.57
C GLU A 575 10.91 -11.11 -3.93
N GLY A 576 11.28 -10.11 -4.74
CA GLY A 576 12.13 -9.01 -4.29
C GLY A 576 13.63 -9.36 -4.25
N PHE A 577 14.40 -8.57 -3.51
CA PHE A 577 15.85 -8.70 -3.41
C PHE A 577 16.28 -9.88 -2.53
N SER A 578 17.07 -10.81 -3.09
CA SER A 578 17.60 -11.98 -2.38
C SER A 578 19.09 -12.23 -2.70
N ILE A 579 19.89 -12.46 -1.65
CA ILE A 579 21.31 -12.85 -1.76
C ILE A 579 21.53 -14.37 -1.64
N LEU A 580 20.48 -15.17 -1.51
CA LEU A 580 20.58 -16.63 -1.43
C LEU A 580 21.31 -17.26 -2.64
N PRO A 581 21.16 -16.77 -3.88
CA PRO A 581 21.93 -17.26 -5.03
C PRO A 581 23.43 -17.08 -4.84
N LEU A 582 23.87 -15.93 -4.31
CA LEU A 582 25.28 -15.64 -4.03
C LEU A 582 25.82 -16.58 -2.93
N ILE A 583 25.04 -16.81 -1.87
CA ILE A 583 25.39 -17.78 -0.82
C ILE A 583 25.55 -19.18 -1.42
N ALA A 584 24.64 -19.61 -2.30
CA ALA A 584 24.71 -20.90 -2.97
C ALA A 584 25.94 -21.03 -3.87
N ALA A 585 26.26 -20.00 -4.65
CA ALA A 585 27.41 -19.96 -5.55
C ALA A 585 28.76 -20.10 -4.82
N GLN A 586 28.86 -19.65 -3.56
CA GLN A 586 30.07 -19.81 -2.74
C GLN A 586 30.28 -21.23 -2.20
N LEU A 587 29.28 -22.11 -2.26
CA LEU A 587 29.32 -23.44 -1.61
C LEU A 587 29.94 -24.55 -2.47
N GLY A 588 30.54 -24.23 -3.61
CA GLY A 588 31.28 -25.17 -4.46
C GLY A 588 30.99 -24.96 -5.94
N LYS A 589 30.98 -26.05 -6.72
CA LYS A 589 30.65 -26.01 -8.16
C LYS A 589 29.13 -25.93 -8.36
N VAL A 590 28.56 -24.77 -8.04
CA VAL A 590 27.13 -24.47 -8.13
C VAL A 590 26.89 -23.44 -9.22
N LYS A 591 25.83 -23.66 -10.00
CA LYS A 591 25.24 -22.64 -10.87
C LYS A 591 23.91 -22.21 -10.25
N SER A 592 23.88 -20.98 -9.78
CA SER A 592 22.75 -20.38 -9.06
C SER A 592 21.94 -19.47 -9.98
N TYR A 593 20.63 -19.45 -9.78
CA TYR A 593 19.68 -18.68 -10.57
C TYR A 593 18.82 -17.82 -9.64
N SER A 594 18.68 -16.55 -9.97
CA SER A 594 17.87 -15.56 -9.25
C SER A 594 16.60 -15.23 -10.05
N SER A 595 15.46 -15.13 -9.38
CA SER A 595 14.17 -14.65 -9.92
C SER A 595 13.98 -13.13 -9.82
N VAL A 596 15.03 -12.35 -9.58
CA VAL A 596 14.91 -10.89 -9.52
C VAL A 596 14.59 -10.31 -10.90
N GLU A 597 13.58 -9.44 -10.98
CA GLU A 597 13.18 -8.73 -12.21
C GLU A 597 13.79 -7.32 -12.31
N GLU A 598 13.94 -6.65 -11.16
CA GLU A 598 14.34 -5.25 -11.14
C GLU A 598 15.79 -5.07 -11.58
N LYS A 599 16.00 -4.18 -12.56
CA LYS A 599 17.33 -3.91 -13.14
C LYS A 599 18.34 -3.43 -12.10
N GLN A 600 17.90 -2.62 -11.13
CA GLN A 600 18.76 -2.13 -10.04
C GLN A 600 19.21 -3.28 -9.14
N HIS A 601 18.30 -4.19 -8.80
CA HIS A 601 18.61 -5.38 -8.01
C HIS A 601 19.55 -6.33 -8.76
N CYS A 602 19.32 -6.55 -10.06
CA CYS A 602 20.23 -7.35 -10.90
C CYS A 602 21.65 -6.78 -10.91
N ALA A 603 21.79 -5.47 -11.17
CA ALA A 603 23.09 -4.79 -11.18
C ALA A 603 23.79 -4.87 -9.80
N THR A 604 23.01 -4.69 -8.73
CA THR A 604 23.49 -4.83 -7.35
C THR A 604 24.02 -6.26 -7.08
N LEU A 605 23.30 -7.30 -7.48
CA LEU A 605 23.72 -8.69 -7.30
C LEU A 605 24.98 -9.03 -8.12
N GLU A 606 25.12 -8.48 -9.33
CA GLU A 606 26.35 -8.61 -10.12
C GLU A 606 27.55 -7.95 -9.43
N SER A 607 27.38 -6.73 -8.91
CA SER A 607 28.39 -5.98 -8.16
C SER A 607 28.84 -6.75 -6.90
N LEU A 608 27.88 -7.31 -6.15
CA LEU A 608 28.15 -8.17 -5.01
C LEU A 608 28.85 -9.48 -5.42
N SER A 609 28.46 -10.09 -6.56
CA SER A 609 29.11 -11.29 -7.10
C SER A 609 30.61 -11.04 -7.37
N GLU A 610 30.93 -9.93 -8.05
CA GLU A 610 32.31 -9.54 -8.34
C GLU A 610 33.12 -9.31 -7.06
N ARG A 611 32.55 -8.59 -6.08
CA ARG A 611 33.19 -8.35 -4.77
C ARG A 611 33.50 -9.65 -4.03
N ASN A 612 32.65 -10.65 -4.16
CA ASN A 612 32.76 -11.94 -3.49
C ASN A 612 33.54 -12.98 -4.29
N SER A 613 34.21 -12.58 -5.38
CA SER A 613 34.99 -13.47 -6.26
C SER A 613 34.16 -14.63 -6.82
N ILE A 614 32.86 -14.41 -7.01
CA ILE A 614 31.95 -15.36 -7.65
C ILE A 614 32.03 -15.12 -9.17
N SER A 615 32.27 -16.19 -9.94
CA SER A 615 32.36 -16.13 -11.40
C SER A 615 31.06 -15.62 -12.02
N LYS A 616 31.15 -14.81 -13.09
CA LYS A 616 29.97 -14.36 -13.87
C LYS A 616 29.14 -15.51 -14.42
N GLU A 617 29.73 -16.69 -14.59
CA GLU A 617 29.03 -17.90 -15.07
C GLU A 617 28.26 -18.65 -13.95
N SER A 618 28.51 -18.29 -12.68
CA SER A 618 27.93 -18.95 -11.50
C SER A 618 26.58 -18.35 -11.05
N LEU A 619 26.24 -17.14 -11.50
CA LEU A 619 24.99 -16.46 -11.23
C LEU A 619 24.27 -16.15 -12.54
N GLU A 620 23.01 -16.55 -12.66
CA GLU A 620 22.14 -16.17 -13.78
C GLU A 620 20.81 -15.60 -13.29
N PHE A 621 20.22 -14.71 -14.09
CA PHE A 621 18.89 -14.15 -13.81
C PHE A 621 17.86 -14.91 -14.64
N TRP A 622 17.06 -15.73 -13.95
CA TRP A 622 16.20 -16.74 -14.56
C TRP A 622 15.10 -16.15 -15.44
N LEU A 623 14.49 -15.06 -14.98
CA LEU A 623 13.36 -14.44 -15.69
C LEU A 623 13.80 -13.79 -17.02
N ASN A 624 15.07 -13.41 -17.15
CA ASN A 624 15.63 -12.92 -18.42
C ASN A 624 15.76 -14.03 -19.49
N GLN A 625 15.62 -15.30 -19.10
CA GLN A 625 15.73 -16.46 -19.99
C GLN A 625 14.38 -17.03 -20.41
N LEU A 626 13.28 -16.58 -19.80
CA LEU A 626 11.94 -17.01 -20.14
C LEU A 626 11.41 -16.19 -21.32
N GLU A 627 10.66 -16.85 -22.22
CA GLU A 627 9.84 -16.12 -23.19
C GLU A 627 8.82 -15.26 -22.43
N ALA A 628 8.39 -14.13 -23.02
CA ALA A 628 7.35 -13.32 -22.42
C ALA A 628 6.11 -14.19 -22.14
N ASN A 629 5.77 -14.37 -20.86
CA ASN A 629 4.71 -15.24 -20.33
C ASN A 629 5.08 -16.73 -20.10
N GLY A 630 6.35 -17.09 -20.01
CA GLY A 630 6.78 -18.44 -19.62
C GLY A 630 6.63 -18.73 -18.13
N ASP A 631 6.23 -19.96 -17.77
CA ASP A 631 6.16 -20.39 -16.37
C ASP A 631 7.52 -20.28 -15.68
N VAL A 632 7.56 -19.73 -14.46
CA VAL A 632 8.81 -19.56 -13.68
C VAL A 632 9.43 -20.91 -13.30
N LEU A 633 8.64 -21.95 -13.10
CA LEU A 633 9.15 -23.28 -12.73
C LEU A 633 9.31 -24.18 -13.96
N GLN A 634 10.44 -24.05 -14.65
CA GLN A 634 10.86 -24.96 -15.73
C GLN A 634 12.21 -25.61 -15.42
N ARG A 635 12.59 -26.62 -16.19
CA ARG A 635 13.91 -27.25 -16.05
C ARG A 635 15.02 -26.28 -16.46
N PRO A 636 16.21 -26.31 -15.82
CA PRO A 636 17.32 -25.42 -16.16
C PRO A 636 17.84 -25.65 -17.58
N LYS A 637 17.73 -26.89 -18.07
CA LYS A 637 17.95 -27.30 -19.47
C LYS A 637 17.03 -28.48 -19.76
N SER A 638 16.79 -28.77 -21.04
CA SER A 638 15.90 -29.87 -21.47
C SER A 638 16.25 -31.23 -20.83
N ASP A 639 17.55 -31.48 -20.59
CA ASP A 639 18.09 -32.72 -20.02
C ASP A 639 18.53 -32.61 -18.54
N LYS A 640 18.33 -31.47 -17.87
CA LYS A 640 18.78 -31.22 -16.49
C LYS A 640 17.63 -30.99 -15.51
N LEU A 641 17.90 -31.20 -14.23
CA LEU A 641 16.97 -30.95 -13.12
C LEU A 641 17.62 -30.05 -12.08
N TRP A 642 16.79 -29.37 -11.29
CA TRP A 642 17.23 -28.58 -10.15
C TRP A 642 17.71 -29.46 -9.01
N SER A 643 18.84 -29.11 -8.41
CA SER A 643 19.35 -29.72 -7.19
C SER A 643 18.68 -29.13 -5.95
N VAL A 644 18.35 -27.84 -6.00
CA VAL A 644 17.62 -27.09 -4.96
C VAL A 644 16.70 -26.08 -5.64
N ILE A 645 15.46 -25.98 -5.14
CA ILE A 645 14.52 -24.89 -5.46
C ILE A 645 14.16 -24.21 -4.12
N ILE A 646 14.31 -22.90 -4.05
CA ILE A 646 13.95 -22.06 -2.91
C ILE A 646 12.65 -21.36 -3.27
N LEU A 647 11.63 -21.48 -2.40
CA LEU A 647 10.33 -20.87 -2.58
C LEU A 647 10.03 -19.98 -1.37
N ASP A 648 9.50 -18.78 -1.61
CA ASP A 648 8.86 -18.02 -0.55
C ASP A 648 7.50 -18.64 -0.22
N VAL A 649 7.26 -18.90 1.07
CA VAL A 649 6.03 -19.54 1.55
C VAL A 649 5.10 -18.55 2.27
N VAL A 650 5.67 -17.51 2.87
CA VAL A 650 4.96 -16.57 3.74
C VAL A 650 5.19 -15.16 3.22
N GLU A 651 4.13 -14.39 3.09
CA GLU A 651 4.17 -12.98 2.74
C GLU A 651 4.63 -12.12 3.93
N PRO A 652 5.17 -10.91 3.70
CA PRO A 652 5.49 -9.96 4.77
C PRO A 652 4.33 -9.67 5.73
N CYS A 653 3.09 -9.78 5.24
CA CYS A 653 1.88 -9.60 6.06
C CYS A 653 1.58 -10.77 7.03
N GLY A 654 2.36 -11.86 6.97
CA GLY A 654 2.21 -13.06 7.79
C GLY A 654 1.25 -14.12 7.24
N LEU A 655 0.66 -13.89 6.06
CA LEU A 655 -0.19 -14.85 5.36
C LEU A 655 0.64 -15.82 4.50
N ILE A 656 0.05 -16.97 4.18
CA ILE A 656 0.64 -17.91 3.23
C ILE A 656 0.52 -17.33 1.82
N ARG A 657 1.60 -17.36 1.04
CA ARG A 657 1.58 -16.88 -0.35
C ARG A 657 0.55 -17.64 -1.18
N GLN A 658 -0.15 -16.91 -2.04
CA GLN A 658 -1.05 -17.51 -3.03
C GLN A 658 -0.28 -18.48 -3.93
N ASP A 659 -0.96 -19.55 -4.34
CA ASP A 659 -0.46 -20.61 -5.23
C ASP A 659 0.82 -21.32 -4.76
N VAL A 660 1.25 -21.15 -3.50
CA VAL A 660 2.46 -21.81 -2.98
C VAL A 660 2.38 -23.34 -3.09
N MET A 661 1.18 -23.91 -2.90
CA MET A 661 0.96 -25.36 -3.01
C MET A 661 1.10 -25.86 -4.44
N GLU A 662 0.65 -25.07 -5.41
CA GLU A 662 0.83 -25.37 -6.83
C GLU A 662 2.30 -25.25 -7.23
N LYS A 663 2.98 -24.17 -6.80
CA LYS A 663 4.43 -23.99 -6.98
C LYS A 663 5.21 -25.17 -6.37
N CYS A 664 4.84 -25.63 -5.18
CA CYS A 664 5.45 -26.81 -4.55
C CYS A 664 5.18 -28.12 -5.31
N ALA A 665 4.02 -28.25 -5.95
CA ALA A 665 3.67 -29.42 -6.75
C ALA A 665 4.43 -29.45 -8.09
N ILE A 666 4.59 -28.30 -8.75
CA ILE A 666 5.36 -28.18 -10.01
C ILE A 666 6.87 -28.35 -9.75
N ALA A 667 7.37 -27.83 -8.62
CA ALA A 667 8.77 -27.96 -8.22
C ALA A 667 9.19 -29.41 -7.91
N ARG A 668 8.24 -30.29 -7.60
CA ARG A 668 8.46 -31.73 -7.34
C ARG A 668 8.33 -32.56 -8.61
#